data_AF-A0A2E7JKK1-F1
#
_entry.id   AF-A0A2E7JKK1-F1
#
_cell.length_a   1.000
_cell.length_b   1.000
_cell.length_c   1.000
_cell.angle_alpha   90.00
_cell.angle_beta   90.00
_cell.angle_gamma   90.00
#
_symmetry.space_group_name_H-M   'P 1'
#
loop_
_entity.id
_entity.type
_entity.pdbx_description
1 polymer ?
#
loop_
_entity_poly.entity_id
_entity_poly.type
_entity_poly.pdbx_seq_one_letter_code
_entity_poly.pdbx_strand_id
1 'polypeptide(L)'
;MRRHPARLLLALSCSLLAAGTATVAQQGHRVTTRSVVVNSPAHWQNWDLPTHAVNIEADGAVKPHFFRERYDILDDLETFTRPITFKRRRGQSAILNIDSTETLDVKGEIILDKKDNPTYSYFFRPGISRVGSNPATATNILDDDPTTFWEPDPDTHIDDWWVEVDLGRVVTVDSLILHFVEEDLGDPFFQFRVLAAPDQRPVNENADKISFERVGKTNSPNRDQRQFRFGLAQDRSDPAWRGKMVQTIRIIVSDTRAGRGSLVSEEDWLDLPASERGDKVYFIRDQQGFEEPVDEAVYTELEAERQGRREYYRRERPRLAGIEVWGFGDNISAGMVAGGGNVMLTGDGFLPGPAFDADFSTSFVHLVWSPTIDRGVLTVDMGATFWLDAMRISSTRPARFIDGYLIRGSDGSRDTRGRIKWARLSPRAREDNSVDRHEHIIDAYANEPKLRFLEMSIISADPRRRGAYNTGPAIAEYQLFTTAYPAEVVLTSDLISLPGARNFGAIHWDADTPPGTTLEVRTRTGDLLGKLIRYFDKNGNEITQSAWKNLLGSFKGPADTTFVPTSGWSPWSRAYQRSGDIVTSPGLRKFMQVQVKMITADREAAAAIRSLDIDLLNPVAERITAELWPTEVEIPGARETFNVYVQPNFIESPVRSRSSGFDEILLTMPASENIELIEFAVGNGEDEQIFAAGTDPTILSADDGSTVQVLSAGGDSILVRLDGTLNIVPDADRVYNRITLEGEQVPVTQEGLPLTGAAYGTLNADEQGDIRYFRDVGGVLTETDQTSYRDLPQKEQGPVRFFRVLRGDGAQFPFDDRGDSLDAVAYNRLQSTSRGVVTGPGQRFRLRFSAPVFLNGTTLRIAVRNTDGGSNLSAPWQAIEQGNADEAVLSNTLAINVPVDGNLIDALTIAPNPFTPNGDGINDAVDISLEVFKLTSSRALEVRIYTLDGRRVWGSDQMVLSGRSAVPWNGVNDIGQVVPPGLYICQVRLDADDESGAATRSQVIAVAY
;
A
#
# COMPACT_ATOMS: atom_id res chain seq x y z
N MET A 1 -59.18 32.57 11.28
CA MET A 1 -59.86 32.06 10.06
C MET A 1 -58.90 32.25 8.90
N ARG A 2 -58.47 31.32 8.05
CA ARG A 2 -58.73 29.89 7.79
C ARG A 2 -57.35 29.23 7.51
N ARG A 3 -57.15 27.99 7.95
CA ARG A 3 -56.03 27.11 7.57
C ARG A 3 -56.40 26.39 6.27
N HIS A 4 -55.44 26.21 5.34
CA HIS A 4 -55.36 25.01 4.50
C HIS A 4 -53.88 24.63 4.23
N PRO A 5 -53.55 23.32 4.21
CA PRO A 5 -52.18 22.81 4.20
C PRO A 5 -51.78 22.32 2.79
N ALA A 6 -50.65 22.79 2.28
CA ALA A 6 -50.03 22.23 1.08
C ALA A 6 -48.53 22.57 1.07
N ARG A 7 -47.73 21.91 1.90
CA ARG A 7 -46.25 21.96 1.82
C ARG A 7 -45.49 20.84 2.55
N LEU A 8 -46.17 19.84 3.11
CA LEU A 8 -45.51 18.81 3.95
C LEU A 8 -45.19 17.48 3.24
N LEU A 9 -45.46 17.34 1.93
CA LEU A 9 -45.32 16.05 1.21
C LEU A 9 -44.18 15.99 0.19
N LEU A 10 -43.41 17.06 -0.02
CA LEU A 10 -42.24 17.05 -0.91
C LEU A 10 -40.88 17.11 -0.18
N ALA A 11 -40.87 17.37 1.13
CA ALA A 11 -39.63 17.45 1.92
C ALA A 11 -39.24 16.11 2.57
N LEU A 12 -40.19 15.17 2.73
CA LEU A 12 -39.90 13.86 3.33
C LEU A 12 -39.29 12.84 2.35
N SER A 13 -39.48 13.02 1.04
CA SER A 13 -38.92 12.12 0.02
C SER A 13 -37.48 12.45 -0.36
N CYS A 14 -37.03 13.72 -0.29
CA CYS A 14 -35.62 14.07 -0.53
C CYS A 14 -34.72 13.85 0.70
N SER A 15 -35.27 13.87 1.91
CA SER A 15 -34.49 13.71 3.16
C SER A 15 -34.11 12.25 3.46
N LEU A 16 -34.82 11.28 2.88
CA LEU A 16 -34.52 9.84 3.00
C LEU A 16 -33.54 9.33 1.94
N LEU A 17 -33.31 10.10 0.86
CA LEU A 17 -32.30 9.78 -0.16
C LEU A 17 -30.92 10.39 0.15
N ALA A 18 -30.85 11.49 0.92
CA ALA A 18 -29.58 12.16 1.26
C ALA A 18 -28.84 11.56 2.47
N ALA A 19 -29.54 10.86 3.37
CA ALA A 19 -28.91 10.25 4.55
C ALA A 19 -28.14 8.94 4.23
N GLY A 20 -28.39 8.33 3.07
CA GLY A 20 -27.68 7.14 2.60
C GLY A 20 -26.43 7.42 1.77
N THR A 21 -26.25 8.66 1.28
CA THR A 21 -25.09 9.02 0.44
C THR A 21 -23.94 9.61 1.27
N ALA A 22 -24.22 10.27 2.40
CA ALA A 22 -23.19 10.90 3.22
C ALA A 22 -22.30 9.90 3.99
N THR A 23 -22.83 8.73 4.38
CA THR A 23 -22.06 7.67 5.06
C THR A 23 -21.15 6.87 4.12
N VAL A 24 -21.43 6.86 2.82
CA VAL A 24 -20.60 6.18 1.80
C VAL A 24 -19.38 7.03 1.43
N ALA A 25 -19.41 8.34 1.66
CA ALA A 25 -18.33 9.26 1.32
C ALA A 25 -17.08 9.19 2.25
N GLN A 26 -17.11 8.38 3.31
CA GLN A 26 -16.07 8.37 4.37
C GLN A 26 -15.40 7.00 4.59
N GLN A 27 -15.63 6.02 3.72
CA GLN A 27 -14.99 4.71 3.81
C GLN A 27 -14.15 4.44 2.56
N GLY A 28 -13.02 3.74 2.73
CA GLY A 28 -12.15 3.34 1.62
C GLY A 28 -12.75 2.28 0.70
N HIS A 29 -14.02 1.95 0.90
CA HIS A 29 -14.72 0.85 0.27
C HIS A 29 -16.23 0.96 0.49
N ARG A 30 -16.99 0.16 -0.26
CA ARG A 30 -18.42 -0.06 -0.06
C ARG A 30 -18.69 -1.55 0.19
N VAL A 31 -19.22 -1.89 1.37
CA VAL A 31 -19.64 -3.27 1.69
C VAL A 31 -21.10 -3.48 1.34
N THR A 32 -21.38 -4.53 0.58
CA THR A 32 -22.75 -5.03 0.34
C THR A 32 -22.91 -6.40 1.00
N THR A 33 -24.11 -7.00 0.89
CA THR A 33 -24.30 -8.38 1.36
C THR A 33 -23.52 -9.42 0.57
N ARG A 34 -23.08 -9.08 -0.65
CA ARG A 34 -22.48 -9.99 -1.64
C ARG A 34 -21.09 -9.58 -2.12
N SER A 35 -20.61 -8.38 -1.80
CA SER A 35 -19.27 -7.97 -2.21
C SER A 35 -18.70 -6.82 -1.37
N VAL A 36 -17.38 -6.65 -1.44
CA VAL A 36 -16.65 -5.45 -1.01
C VAL A 36 -16.13 -4.76 -2.27
N VAL A 37 -16.44 -3.47 -2.46
CA VAL A 37 -16.16 -2.74 -3.70
C VAL A 37 -15.31 -1.50 -3.46
N VAL A 38 -14.30 -1.28 -4.30
CA VAL A 38 -13.46 -0.06 -4.39
C VAL A 38 -13.41 0.38 -5.85
N ASN A 39 -13.98 1.54 -6.20
CA ASN A 39 -14.15 1.95 -7.59
C ASN A 39 -14.39 3.47 -7.76
N SER A 40 -13.94 4.29 -6.80
CA SER A 40 -14.10 5.74 -6.88
C SER A 40 -12.87 6.46 -6.30
N PRO A 41 -12.56 7.69 -6.75
CA PRO A 41 -11.49 8.50 -6.16
C PRO A 41 -11.62 8.63 -4.64
N ALA A 42 -12.83 8.84 -4.13
CA ALA A 42 -13.10 8.99 -2.71
C ALA A 42 -12.80 7.71 -1.90
N HIS A 43 -13.00 6.53 -2.50
CA HIS A 43 -12.59 5.28 -1.84
C HIS A 43 -11.06 5.22 -1.73
N TRP A 44 -10.34 5.49 -2.82
CA TRP A 44 -8.88 5.46 -2.82
C TRP A 44 -8.27 6.49 -1.87
N GLN A 45 -8.82 7.69 -1.78
CA GLN A 45 -8.37 8.75 -0.85
C GLN A 45 -8.40 8.35 0.63
N ASN A 46 -9.22 7.37 1.01
CA ASN A 46 -9.33 6.85 2.37
C ASN A 46 -8.42 5.64 2.63
N TRP A 47 -7.68 5.15 1.63
CA TRP A 47 -6.65 4.14 1.82
C TRP A 47 -5.36 4.77 2.38
N ASP A 48 -4.56 3.97 3.07
CA ASP A 48 -3.19 4.33 3.41
C ASP A 48 -2.32 4.18 2.14
N LEU A 49 -1.90 5.31 1.58
CA LEU A 49 -1.14 5.40 0.33
C LEU A 49 -0.11 6.53 0.39
N PRO A 50 1.04 6.39 -0.29
CA PRO A 50 2.06 7.41 -0.30
C PRO A 50 1.67 8.58 -1.21
N THR A 51 0.88 9.52 -0.71
CA THR A 51 0.25 10.61 -1.50
C THR A 51 1.23 11.51 -2.26
N HIS A 52 2.50 11.55 -1.85
CA HIS A 52 3.56 12.27 -2.55
C HIS A 52 4.16 11.47 -3.73
N ALA A 53 3.81 10.19 -3.87
CA ALA A 53 4.35 9.25 -4.84
C ALA A 53 3.29 8.63 -5.74
N VAL A 54 2.00 8.93 -5.52
CA VAL A 54 0.88 8.44 -6.34
C VAL A 54 -0.12 9.56 -6.59
N ASN A 55 -0.70 9.55 -7.78
CA ASN A 55 -1.79 10.42 -8.18
C ASN A 55 -3.10 9.62 -8.21
N ILE A 56 -4.19 10.25 -7.78
CA ILE A 56 -5.55 9.74 -7.99
C ILE A 56 -6.14 10.58 -9.13
N GLU A 57 -6.29 9.97 -10.30
CA GLU A 57 -6.76 10.62 -11.51
C GLU A 57 -8.28 10.89 -11.43
N ALA A 58 -8.75 11.86 -12.23
CA ALA A 58 -10.16 12.28 -12.23
C ALA A 58 -11.12 11.16 -12.67
N ASP A 59 -10.63 10.16 -13.42
CA ASP A 59 -11.39 8.99 -13.83
C ASP A 59 -11.47 7.89 -12.73
N GLY A 60 -10.80 8.09 -11.60
CA GLY A 60 -10.74 7.15 -10.48
C GLY A 60 -9.57 6.17 -10.52
N ALA A 61 -8.67 6.28 -11.48
CA ALA A 61 -7.44 5.50 -11.51
C ALA A 61 -6.44 5.97 -10.44
N VAL A 62 -5.77 5.03 -9.80
CA VAL A 62 -4.60 5.31 -8.96
C VAL A 62 -3.36 4.88 -9.70
N LYS A 63 -2.42 5.81 -9.87
CA LYS A 63 -1.18 5.61 -10.63
C LYS A 63 0.01 6.24 -9.90
N PRO A 64 1.19 5.61 -9.90
CA PRO A 64 2.42 6.25 -9.41
C PRO A 64 2.67 7.60 -10.09
N HIS A 65 3.18 8.57 -9.33
CA HIS A 65 3.53 9.90 -9.82
C HIS A 65 4.85 9.83 -10.60
N PHE A 66 4.93 10.45 -11.77
CA PHE A 66 6.19 10.52 -12.52
C PHE A 66 6.97 11.76 -12.10
N PHE A 67 8.20 11.57 -11.63
CA PHE A 67 9.08 12.68 -11.24
C PHE A 67 9.92 13.11 -12.45
N ARG A 68 9.89 14.39 -12.76
CA ARG A 68 10.56 14.99 -13.93
C ARG A 68 11.97 15.44 -13.57
N GLU A 69 12.87 15.40 -14.56
CA GLU A 69 14.25 15.91 -14.41
C GLU A 69 14.30 17.44 -14.39
N ARG A 70 13.55 18.08 -15.30
CA ARG A 70 13.57 19.52 -15.54
C ARG A 70 12.28 19.95 -16.22
N TYR A 71 11.69 21.03 -15.74
CA TYR A 71 10.41 21.57 -16.23
C TYR A 71 10.28 23.04 -15.86
N ASP A 72 9.34 23.74 -16.50
CA ASP A 72 8.90 25.05 -16.04
C ASP A 72 7.94 24.87 -14.86
N ILE A 73 8.29 25.45 -13.72
CA ILE A 73 7.54 25.31 -12.47
C ILE A 73 6.16 25.97 -12.58
N LEU A 74 6.02 27.00 -13.42
CA LEU A 74 4.77 27.75 -13.55
C LEU A 74 3.69 26.96 -14.32
N ASP A 75 4.07 25.89 -15.04
CA ASP A 75 3.14 24.97 -15.70
C ASP A 75 2.42 24.01 -14.72
N ASP A 76 2.92 23.90 -13.48
CA ASP A 76 2.44 22.94 -12.47
C ASP A 76 2.08 23.63 -11.16
N LEU A 77 0.94 24.32 -11.16
CA LEU A 77 0.51 25.09 -9.99
C LEU A 77 0.11 24.20 -8.80
N GLU A 78 -0.42 23.01 -9.06
CA GLU A 78 -0.96 22.12 -8.04
C GLU A 78 0.14 21.50 -7.18
N THR A 79 1.16 20.92 -7.82
CA THR A 79 2.26 20.24 -7.11
C THR A 79 3.05 21.21 -6.22
N PHE A 80 3.11 22.50 -6.59
CA PHE A 80 3.84 23.54 -5.88
C PHE A 80 3.00 24.37 -4.91
N THR A 81 1.70 24.11 -4.85
CA THR A 81 0.84 24.68 -3.82
C THR A 81 1.20 24.08 -2.47
N ARG A 82 1.40 24.94 -1.46
CA ARG A 82 1.87 24.53 -0.13
C ARG A 82 0.99 25.11 0.97
N PRO A 83 0.58 24.31 1.97
CA PRO A 83 -0.15 24.81 3.13
C PRO A 83 0.75 25.71 4.00
N ILE A 84 0.17 26.76 4.55
CA ILE A 84 0.88 27.71 5.43
C ILE A 84 0.08 28.01 6.70
N THR A 85 0.82 28.31 7.78
CA THR A 85 0.22 28.93 8.97
C THR A 85 0.16 30.43 8.78
N PHE A 86 -1.06 30.95 8.58
CA PHE A 86 -1.27 32.38 8.32
C PHE A 86 -2.19 33.03 9.36
N LYS A 87 -1.72 34.12 9.96
CA LYS A 87 -2.52 35.02 10.81
C LYS A 87 -2.14 36.46 10.52
N ARG A 88 -3.12 37.26 10.12
CA ARG A 88 -2.97 38.72 9.92
C ARG A 88 -3.62 39.50 11.07
N ARG A 89 -3.02 40.63 11.44
CA ARG A 89 -3.62 41.60 12.37
C ARG A 89 -4.60 42.50 11.61
N ARG A 90 -5.52 43.13 12.34
CA ARG A 90 -6.44 44.12 11.78
C ARG A 90 -5.63 45.26 11.14
N GLY A 91 -5.91 45.57 9.88
CA GLY A 91 -5.21 46.60 9.10
C GLY A 91 -4.00 46.09 8.30
N GLN A 92 -3.58 44.83 8.47
CA GLN A 92 -2.54 44.23 7.62
C GLN A 92 -3.12 43.68 6.33
N SER A 93 -2.37 43.82 5.25
CA SER A 93 -2.69 43.26 3.94
C SER A 93 -1.90 41.98 3.66
N ALA A 94 -2.55 41.01 3.02
CA ALA A 94 -1.91 39.78 2.57
C ALA A 94 -1.31 39.99 1.18
N ILE A 95 -0.37 39.12 0.79
CA ILE A 95 0.05 39.01 -0.61
C ILE A 95 -1.08 38.41 -1.47
N LEU A 96 -0.99 38.59 -2.78
CA LEU A 96 -2.07 38.32 -3.74
C LEU A 96 -2.31 36.82 -4.00
N ASN A 97 -1.29 35.96 -3.84
CA ASN A 97 -1.33 34.53 -4.16
C ASN A 97 -1.58 33.63 -2.93
N ILE A 98 -2.26 34.15 -1.90
CA ILE A 98 -2.73 33.33 -0.77
C ILE A 98 -4.18 32.96 -0.97
N ASP A 99 -4.42 31.65 -1.06
CA ASP A 99 -5.77 31.09 -1.03
C ASP A 99 -6.15 30.62 0.36
N SER A 100 -7.46 30.50 0.58
CA SER A 100 -8.01 29.95 1.81
C SER A 100 -9.23 29.08 1.56
N THR A 101 -9.33 27.98 2.29
CA THR A 101 -10.51 27.12 2.31
C THR A 101 -10.99 26.96 3.74
N GLU A 102 -12.30 26.83 3.97
CA GLU A 102 -12.84 26.50 5.28
C GLU A 102 -12.22 25.18 5.76
N THR A 103 -11.75 25.14 7.01
CA THR A 103 -11.21 23.92 7.59
C THR A 103 -12.37 23.01 7.99
N LEU A 104 -12.35 21.78 7.50
CA LEU A 104 -13.36 20.78 7.80
C LEU A 104 -12.84 19.79 8.85
N ASP A 105 -13.74 19.28 9.68
CA ASP A 105 -13.43 18.16 10.58
C ASP A 105 -13.43 16.83 9.82
N VAL A 106 -13.11 15.73 10.52
CA VAL A 106 -13.13 14.37 9.96
C VAL A 106 -14.50 13.93 9.44
N LYS A 107 -15.57 14.70 9.71
CA LYS A 107 -16.93 14.45 9.21
C LYS A 107 -17.31 15.36 8.05
N GLY A 108 -16.43 16.25 7.61
CA GLY A 108 -16.69 17.22 6.54
C GLY A 108 -17.45 18.47 7.02
N GLU A 109 -17.59 18.68 8.32
CA GLU A 109 -18.27 19.85 8.90
C GLU A 109 -17.28 20.99 9.16
N ILE A 110 -17.70 22.24 9.00
CA ILE A 110 -16.84 23.41 9.22
C ILE A 110 -16.40 23.48 10.68
N ILE A 111 -15.08 23.51 10.91
CA ILE A 111 -14.51 23.72 12.24
C ILE A 111 -14.66 25.20 12.61
N LEU A 112 -15.30 25.45 13.75
CA LEU A 112 -15.47 26.78 14.31
C LEU A 112 -14.44 27.06 15.42
N ASP A 113 -13.99 28.31 15.52
CA ASP A 113 -13.19 28.77 16.64
C ASP A 113 -14.04 28.96 17.92
N LYS A 114 -13.41 29.32 19.04
CA LYS A 114 -14.11 29.53 20.34
C LYS A 114 -15.14 30.68 20.33
N LYS A 115 -15.26 31.41 19.23
CA LYS A 115 -16.20 32.52 19.02
C LYS A 115 -17.17 32.23 17.87
N ASP A 116 -17.33 30.95 17.51
CA ASP A 116 -18.21 30.46 16.46
C ASP A 116 -17.88 30.97 15.05
N ASN A 117 -16.63 31.35 14.77
CA ASN A 117 -16.20 31.74 13.42
C ASN A 117 -15.60 30.53 12.69
N PRO A 118 -15.88 30.34 11.39
CA PRO A 118 -15.18 29.36 10.56
C PRO A 118 -13.67 29.54 10.65
N THR A 119 -12.97 28.43 10.89
CA THR A 119 -11.51 28.37 10.73
C THR A 119 -11.17 28.11 9.27
N TYR A 120 -10.00 28.59 8.86
CA TYR A 120 -9.55 28.50 7.47
C TYR A 120 -8.14 27.91 7.40
N SER A 121 -7.94 27.04 6.42
CA SER A 121 -6.64 26.57 5.96
C SER A 121 -6.15 27.51 4.88
N TYR A 122 -4.87 27.87 4.90
CA TYR A 122 -4.27 28.81 3.95
C TYR A 122 -3.16 28.16 3.16
N PHE A 123 -2.98 28.60 1.92
CA PHE A 123 -2.00 28.03 1.00
C PHE A 123 -1.27 29.14 0.24
N PHE A 124 0.04 28.96 0.02
CA PHE A 124 0.69 29.66 -1.08
C PHE A 124 0.46 28.88 -2.36
N ARG A 125 0.03 29.56 -3.42
CA ARG A 125 0.04 29.02 -4.78
C ARG A 125 1.10 29.73 -5.62
N PRO A 126 1.76 29.06 -6.58
CA PRO A 126 2.60 29.77 -7.52
C PRO A 126 1.79 30.87 -8.23
N GLY A 127 2.35 32.06 -8.37
CA GLY A 127 1.66 33.18 -9.00
C GLY A 127 2.16 34.56 -8.57
N ILE A 128 1.46 35.61 -9.01
CA ILE A 128 1.77 36.99 -8.63
C ILE A 128 1.51 37.18 -7.14
N SER A 129 2.56 37.49 -6.37
CA SER A 129 2.44 37.75 -4.93
C SER A 129 2.26 39.24 -4.63
N ARG A 130 2.99 40.11 -5.32
CA ARG A 130 2.97 41.56 -5.12
C ARG A 130 3.28 42.29 -6.42
N VAL A 131 2.75 43.50 -6.52
CA VAL A 131 2.95 44.37 -7.69
C VAL A 131 3.08 45.80 -7.19
N GLY A 132 4.10 46.52 -7.67
CA GLY A 132 4.28 47.94 -7.33
C GLY A 132 3.36 48.85 -8.15
N SER A 133 3.11 48.49 -9.42
CA SER A 133 2.34 49.30 -10.36
C SER A 133 1.53 48.44 -11.33
N ASN A 134 0.32 48.88 -11.66
CA ASN A 134 -0.66 48.19 -12.52
C ASN A 134 -0.91 46.70 -12.14
N PRO A 135 -1.49 46.41 -10.96
CA PRO A 135 -1.76 45.03 -10.53
C PRO A 135 -2.78 44.29 -11.38
N ALA A 136 -3.64 45.00 -12.12
CA ALA A 136 -4.73 44.40 -12.88
C ALA A 136 -4.27 43.52 -14.05
N THR A 137 -3.08 43.78 -14.59
CA THR A 137 -2.51 43.07 -15.74
C THR A 137 -1.33 42.18 -15.36
N ALA A 138 -0.93 42.15 -14.09
CA ALA A 138 0.28 41.44 -13.65
C ALA A 138 0.20 39.94 -13.87
N THR A 139 -0.99 39.32 -13.74
CA THR A 139 -1.17 37.88 -13.94
C THR A 139 -1.01 37.44 -15.40
N ASN A 140 -1.07 38.38 -16.36
CA ASN A 140 -0.89 38.08 -17.78
C ASN A 140 0.50 37.50 -18.07
N ILE A 141 1.52 37.77 -17.23
CA ILE A 141 2.86 37.21 -17.46
C ILE A 141 2.96 35.70 -17.17
N LEU A 142 1.86 35.07 -16.74
CA LEU A 142 1.75 33.67 -16.33
C LEU A 142 0.71 32.89 -17.16
N ASP A 143 0.16 33.47 -18.22
CA ASP A 143 -0.95 32.86 -18.99
C ASP A 143 -0.51 32.18 -20.31
N ASP A 144 0.80 32.14 -20.57
CA ASP A 144 1.43 31.65 -21.81
C ASP A 144 0.92 32.30 -23.12
N ASP A 145 0.25 33.45 -23.05
CA ASP A 145 -0.18 34.21 -24.22
C ASP A 145 0.83 35.34 -24.53
N PRO A 146 1.60 35.24 -25.64
CA PRO A 146 2.59 36.28 -25.97
C PRO A 146 1.97 37.63 -26.36
N THR A 147 0.63 37.70 -26.49
CA THR A 147 -0.11 38.92 -26.84
C THR A 147 -0.70 39.64 -25.64
N THR A 148 -0.77 38.99 -24.48
CA THR A 148 -1.09 39.64 -23.21
C THR A 148 0.21 40.10 -22.54
N PHE A 149 0.12 41.03 -21.60
CA PHE A 149 1.30 41.59 -20.96
C PHE A 149 0.99 42.32 -19.66
N TRP A 150 2.02 42.46 -18.84
CA TRP A 150 2.10 43.48 -17.80
C TRP A 150 2.84 44.72 -18.32
N GLU A 151 2.20 45.88 -18.15
CA GLU A 151 2.77 47.21 -18.41
C GLU A 151 2.65 48.03 -17.12
N PRO A 152 3.74 48.56 -16.53
CA PRO A 152 3.63 49.46 -15.39
C PRO A 152 2.84 50.71 -15.76
N ASP A 153 2.11 51.27 -14.79
CA ASP A 153 1.35 52.51 -14.99
C ASP A 153 2.34 53.67 -15.27
N PRO A 154 2.27 54.31 -16.46
CA PRO A 154 3.21 55.37 -16.83
C PRO A 154 3.14 56.60 -15.93
N ASP A 155 2.04 56.79 -15.18
CA ASP A 155 1.87 57.91 -14.26
C ASP A 155 2.48 57.65 -12.86
N THR A 156 2.97 56.42 -12.61
CA THR A 156 3.60 56.04 -11.34
C THR A 156 5.12 56.26 -11.37
N HIS A 157 5.71 56.51 -10.20
CA HIS A 157 7.16 56.65 -10.09
C HIS A 157 7.85 55.33 -10.46
N ILE A 158 9.01 55.41 -11.14
CA ILE A 158 9.73 54.22 -11.61
C ILE A 158 10.11 53.24 -10.49
N ASP A 159 10.27 53.71 -9.25
CA ASP A 159 10.53 52.85 -8.09
C ASP A 159 9.38 51.87 -7.79
N ASP A 160 8.17 52.15 -8.29
CA ASP A 160 7.00 51.28 -8.21
C ASP A 160 6.87 50.35 -9.43
N TRP A 161 7.75 50.46 -10.43
CA TRP A 161 7.71 49.63 -11.64
C TRP A 161 8.37 48.27 -11.40
N TRP A 162 7.69 47.42 -10.63
CA TRP A 162 8.11 46.06 -10.36
C TRP A 162 6.93 45.10 -10.20
N VAL A 163 7.19 43.83 -10.52
CA VAL A 163 6.27 42.69 -10.33
C VAL A 163 7.00 41.56 -9.60
N GLU A 164 6.31 40.91 -8.67
CA GLU A 164 6.84 39.81 -7.87
C GLU A 164 6.03 38.54 -8.10
N VAL A 165 6.74 37.45 -8.40
CA VAL A 165 6.22 36.10 -8.61
C VAL A 165 6.70 35.23 -7.46
N ASP A 166 5.78 34.57 -6.76
CA ASP A 166 6.07 33.54 -5.76
C ASP A 166 5.84 32.16 -6.40
N LEU A 167 6.73 31.22 -6.13
CA LEU A 167 6.72 29.84 -6.65
C LEU A 167 5.98 28.88 -5.70
N GLY A 168 5.34 29.39 -4.64
CA GLY A 168 4.56 28.62 -3.67
C GLY A 168 5.41 27.95 -2.58
N ARG A 169 6.60 27.46 -2.95
CA ARG A 169 7.58 26.82 -2.06
C ARG A 169 9.01 27.06 -2.57
N VAL A 170 10.01 26.72 -1.77
CA VAL A 170 11.40 26.82 -2.21
C VAL A 170 11.76 25.70 -3.18
N VAL A 171 12.43 26.09 -4.26
CA VAL A 171 12.84 25.22 -5.36
C VAL A 171 14.27 25.56 -5.75
N THR A 172 14.98 24.63 -6.40
CA THR A 172 16.23 25.03 -7.06
C THR A 172 15.96 25.40 -8.51
N VAL A 173 16.20 26.66 -8.88
CA VAL A 173 15.98 27.18 -10.24
C VAL A 173 17.31 27.27 -10.97
N ASP A 174 17.41 26.60 -12.11
CA ASP A 174 18.61 26.58 -12.95
C ASP A 174 18.66 27.79 -13.89
N SER A 175 17.52 28.13 -14.49
CA SER A 175 17.42 29.27 -15.40
C SER A 175 16.06 29.93 -15.38
N LEU A 176 16.06 31.24 -15.63
CA LEU A 176 14.87 32.06 -15.77
C LEU A 176 14.86 32.69 -17.16
N ILE A 177 13.71 32.74 -17.81
CA ILE A 177 13.53 33.43 -19.10
C ILE A 177 12.48 34.50 -18.95
N LEU A 178 12.75 35.71 -19.46
CA LEU A 178 11.75 36.76 -19.63
C LEU A 178 11.43 36.93 -21.10
N HIS A 179 10.14 37.03 -21.41
CA HIS A 179 9.60 37.27 -22.74
C HIS A 179 8.92 38.62 -22.78
N PHE A 180 9.30 39.46 -23.73
CA PHE A 180 8.67 40.74 -24.02
C PHE A 180 7.79 40.59 -25.26
N VAL A 181 6.73 41.38 -25.34
CA VAL A 181 5.80 41.37 -26.49
C VAL A 181 6.51 41.66 -27.81
N GLU A 182 5.90 41.30 -28.93
CA GLU A 182 6.36 41.66 -30.27
C GLU A 182 6.33 43.18 -30.52
N GLU A 183 7.04 43.63 -31.58
CA GLU A 183 7.32 45.06 -31.82
C GLU A 183 6.07 45.93 -32.02
N ASP A 184 5.06 45.40 -32.69
CA ASP A 184 3.80 46.07 -32.91
C ASP A 184 3.02 46.28 -31.61
N LEU A 185 3.09 45.29 -30.70
CA LEU A 185 2.44 45.31 -29.41
C LEU A 185 3.16 46.17 -28.38
N GLY A 186 4.49 46.32 -28.40
CA GLY A 186 5.18 47.10 -27.36
C GLY A 186 6.69 47.12 -27.41
N ASP A 187 7.26 47.79 -26.41
CA ASP A 187 8.70 47.90 -26.19
C ASP A 187 9.14 46.93 -25.09
N PRO A 188 10.33 46.29 -25.22
CA PRO A 188 10.94 45.61 -24.10
C PRO A 188 11.41 46.66 -23.07
N PHE A 189 11.63 46.23 -21.82
CA PHE A 189 12.14 47.13 -20.79
C PHE A 189 13.51 47.71 -21.20
N PHE A 190 13.64 49.04 -21.12
CA PHE A 190 14.87 49.75 -21.48
C PHE A 190 16.04 49.33 -20.61
N GLN A 191 15.87 49.31 -19.29
CA GLN A 191 16.76 48.57 -18.39
C GLN A 191 15.96 47.92 -17.27
N PHE A 192 16.41 46.75 -16.83
CA PHE A 192 15.78 46.05 -15.73
C PHE A 192 16.78 45.21 -14.95
N ARG A 193 16.36 44.77 -13.77
CA ARG A 193 17.04 43.78 -12.93
C ARG A 193 16.05 42.74 -12.41
N VAL A 194 16.55 41.53 -12.21
CA VAL A 194 15.80 40.42 -11.63
C VAL A 194 16.45 40.06 -10.31
N LEU A 195 15.64 39.99 -9.26
CA LEU A 195 16.03 39.58 -7.92
C LEU A 195 15.34 38.26 -7.57
N ALA A 196 15.98 37.45 -6.73
CA ALA A 196 15.40 36.22 -6.20
C ALA A 196 15.67 36.10 -4.69
N ALA A 197 14.76 35.44 -3.97
CA ALA A 197 14.91 35.11 -2.56
C ALA A 197 14.43 33.67 -2.32
N PRO A 198 15.00 32.95 -1.34
CA PRO A 198 14.63 31.56 -1.06
C PRO A 198 13.36 31.44 -0.20
N ASP A 199 12.80 32.55 0.30
CA ASP A 199 11.60 32.58 1.15
C ASP A 199 10.56 33.62 0.67
N GLN A 200 9.35 33.51 1.21
CA GLN A 200 8.26 34.48 1.06
C GLN A 200 7.59 34.80 2.40
N ARG A 201 7.05 36.02 2.54
CA ARG A 201 6.26 36.45 3.69
C ARG A 201 4.81 36.68 3.29
N PRO A 202 3.83 36.12 4.02
CA PRO A 202 2.42 36.18 3.60
C PRO A 202 1.76 37.55 3.82
N VAL A 203 2.45 38.49 4.45
CA VAL A 203 1.93 39.80 4.87
C VAL A 203 2.80 40.88 4.24
N ASN A 204 2.19 41.88 3.60
CA ASN A 204 2.90 42.90 2.82
C ASN A 204 3.85 43.75 3.65
N GLU A 205 3.48 44.08 4.89
CA GLU A 205 4.31 44.92 5.77
C GLU A 205 5.58 44.20 6.25
N ASN A 206 5.78 42.92 5.90
CA ASN A 206 7.00 42.16 6.18
C ASN A 206 7.90 42.01 4.93
N ALA A 207 7.61 42.69 3.82
CA ALA A 207 8.39 42.56 2.58
C ALA A 207 9.87 42.95 2.78
N ASP A 208 10.15 43.86 3.71
CA ASP A 208 11.50 44.29 4.11
C ASP A 208 12.33 43.18 4.79
N LYS A 209 11.68 42.11 5.26
CA LYS A 209 12.35 40.94 5.87
C LYS A 209 12.82 39.92 4.85
N ILE A 210 12.39 40.03 3.59
CA ILE A 210 12.82 39.14 2.51
C ILE A 210 14.19 39.61 2.04
N SER A 211 15.16 38.70 2.03
CA SER A 211 16.52 39.00 1.62
C SER A 211 16.71 38.67 0.14
N PHE A 212 16.49 39.65 -0.72
CA PHE A 212 16.65 39.51 -2.16
C PHE A 212 18.11 39.58 -2.61
N GLU A 213 18.46 38.71 -3.55
CA GLU A 213 19.74 38.69 -4.25
C GLU A 213 19.53 38.92 -5.74
N ARG A 214 20.41 39.69 -6.39
CA ARG A 214 20.31 39.96 -7.83
C ARG A 214 20.78 38.76 -8.65
N VAL A 215 19.90 38.23 -9.49
CA VAL A 215 20.15 37.06 -10.35
C VAL A 215 20.21 37.39 -11.85
N GLY A 216 19.68 38.54 -12.25
CA GLY A 216 19.69 38.99 -13.64
C GLY A 216 19.69 40.51 -13.77
N LYS A 217 20.15 41.03 -14.90
CA LYS A 217 20.04 42.45 -15.29
C LYS A 217 20.33 42.65 -16.78
N THR A 218 19.92 43.79 -17.30
CA THR A 218 20.49 44.35 -18.53
C THR A 218 21.88 44.93 -18.28
N ASN A 219 22.83 44.68 -19.18
CA ASN A 219 24.20 45.22 -19.08
C ASN A 219 24.35 46.60 -19.76
N SER A 220 23.45 46.90 -20.68
CA SER A 220 23.34 48.17 -21.42
C SER A 220 21.86 48.44 -21.69
N PRO A 221 21.48 49.67 -22.08
CA PRO A 221 20.11 49.92 -22.51
C PRO A 221 19.66 48.98 -23.62
N ASN A 222 18.52 48.33 -23.42
CA ASN A 222 17.89 47.42 -24.36
C ASN A 222 16.90 48.19 -25.24
N ARG A 223 16.88 47.86 -26.54
CA ARG A 223 15.98 48.52 -27.52
C ARG A 223 15.16 47.52 -28.32
N ASP A 224 15.68 46.32 -28.53
CA ASP A 224 15.20 45.35 -29.50
C ASP A 224 15.24 43.91 -28.99
N GLN A 225 16.04 43.58 -27.97
CA GLN A 225 16.07 42.23 -27.41
C GLN A 225 14.77 41.95 -26.65
N ARG A 226 14.02 40.95 -27.12
CA ARG A 226 12.70 40.56 -26.58
C ARG A 226 12.72 39.29 -25.73
N GLN A 227 13.85 38.60 -25.67
CA GLN A 227 14.01 37.42 -24.83
C GLN A 227 15.31 37.50 -24.04
N PHE A 228 15.24 37.31 -22.72
CA PHE A 228 16.41 37.26 -21.84
C PHE A 228 16.42 35.98 -21.04
N ARG A 229 17.52 35.22 -21.15
CA ARG A 229 17.77 34.02 -20.34
C ARG A 229 18.85 34.30 -19.32
N PHE A 230 18.56 34.00 -18.05
CA PHE A 230 19.49 34.11 -16.94
C PHE A 230 19.77 32.72 -16.37
N GLY A 231 21.04 32.34 -16.25
CA GLY A 231 21.46 31.19 -15.46
C GLY A 231 21.63 31.60 -13.99
N LEU A 232 21.14 30.78 -13.07
CA LEU A 232 21.16 31.08 -11.65
C LEU A 232 22.25 30.24 -10.96
N ALA A 233 23.11 30.91 -10.18
CA ALA A 233 24.17 30.27 -9.42
C ALA A 233 23.93 30.41 -7.91
N GLN A 234 24.27 29.36 -7.18
CA GLN A 234 24.27 29.33 -5.72
C GLN A 234 25.68 29.65 -5.20
N ASP A 235 25.77 30.51 -4.19
CA ASP A 235 27.03 30.79 -3.52
C ASP A 235 27.33 29.72 -2.47
N ARG A 236 28.62 29.48 -2.18
CA ARG A 236 29.09 28.49 -1.18
C ARG A 236 28.51 27.09 -1.42
N SER A 237 28.32 26.73 -2.68
CA SER A 237 27.83 25.42 -3.08
C SER A 237 28.97 24.53 -3.59
N ASP A 238 28.75 23.22 -3.51
CA ASP A 238 29.58 22.23 -4.18
C ASP A 238 29.76 22.56 -5.69
N PRO A 239 30.94 22.30 -6.30
CA PRO A 239 31.15 22.47 -7.73
C PRO A 239 30.11 21.79 -8.65
N ALA A 240 29.52 20.67 -8.22
CA ALA A 240 28.50 19.96 -9.00
C ALA A 240 27.08 20.55 -8.84
N TRP A 241 26.88 21.49 -7.91
CA TRP A 241 25.60 22.12 -7.68
C TRP A 241 25.17 22.98 -8.87
N ARG A 242 23.90 22.85 -9.27
CA ARG A 242 23.28 23.67 -10.32
C ARG A 242 22.02 24.35 -9.80
N GLY A 243 21.84 25.59 -10.26
CA GLY A 243 20.72 26.45 -9.92
C GLY A 243 20.89 27.15 -8.57
N LYS A 244 19.89 27.96 -8.22
CA LYS A 244 19.82 28.71 -6.96
C LYS A 244 18.54 28.37 -6.21
N MET A 245 18.58 28.37 -4.88
CA MET A 245 17.38 28.24 -4.05
C MET A 245 16.51 29.49 -4.20
N VAL A 246 15.30 29.33 -4.71
CA VAL A 246 14.35 30.42 -5.01
C VAL A 246 12.95 30.00 -4.58
N GLN A 247 12.24 30.91 -3.93
CA GLN A 247 10.79 30.88 -3.78
C GLN A 247 10.19 32.13 -4.41
N THR A 248 10.82 33.30 -4.23
CA THR A 248 10.29 34.58 -4.70
C THR A 248 11.19 35.18 -5.76
N ILE A 249 10.62 35.65 -6.86
CA ILE A 249 11.29 36.37 -7.95
C ILE A 249 10.70 37.77 -8.03
N ARG A 250 11.54 38.80 -8.15
CA ARG A 250 11.10 40.18 -8.39
C ARG A 250 11.78 40.77 -9.62
N ILE A 251 10.98 41.22 -10.58
CA ILE A 251 11.42 41.91 -11.79
C ILE A 251 11.21 43.40 -11.59
N ILE A 252 12.26 44.20 -11.78
CA ILE A 252 12.25 45.65 -11.51
C ILE A 252 12.74 46.37 -12.76
N VAL A 253 11.93 47.28 -13.30
CA VAL A 253 12.39 48.24 -14.32
C VAL A 253 13.30 49.25 -13.64
N SER A 254 14.53 49.36 -14.10
CA SER A 254 15.56 50.19 -13.46
C SER A 254 15.85 51.49 -14.20
N ASP A 255 15.44 51.59 -15.47
CA ASP A 255 15.52 52.81 -16.27
C ASP A 255 14.45 52.77 -17.39
N THR A 256 14.02 53.92 -17.88
CA THR A 256 12.96 54.08 -18.90
C THR A 256 13.27 55.21 -19.86
N ARG A 257 12.82 55.08 -21.09
CA ARG A 257 12.78 56.18 -22.07
C ARG A 257 11.61 57.14 -21.81
N ALA A 258 10.67 56.81 -20.92
CA ALA A 258 9.49 57.59 -20.58
C ALA A 258 8.78 58.11 -21.85
N GLY A 259 8.61 59.42 -22.00
CA GLY A 259 7.98 60.03 -23.18
C GLY A 259 8.80 59.89 -24.47
N ARG A 260 10.06 59.46 -24.44
CA ARG A 260 10.97 59.38 -25.60
C ARG A 260 11.18 57.97 -26.12
N GLY A 261 10.11 57.16 -26.17
CA GLY A 261 10.14 55.75 -26.59
C GLY A 261 10.69 55.57 -28.01
N SER A 262 9.94 56.04 -29.02
CA SER A 262 10.34 55.96 -30.43
C SER A 262 10.02 57.24 -31.18
N LEU A 263 10.95 57.72 -32.02
CA LEU A 263 10.74 58.87 -32.89
C LEU A 263 9.72 58.51 -33.98
N VAL A 264 8.71 59.35 -34.17
CA VAL A 264 7.65 59.19 -35.18
C VAL A 264 7.46 60.49 -35.97
N SER A 265 6.76 60.43 -37.10
CA SER A 265 6.42 61.64 -37.84
C SER A 265 5.37 62.49 -37.09
N GLU A 266 5.25 63.77 -37.42
CA GLU A 266 4.21 64.64 -36.85
C GLU A 266 2.80 64.12 -37.16
N GLU A 267 2.60 63.55 -38.35
CA GLU A 267 1.34 62.94 -38.80
C GLU A 267 1.01 61.71 -37.95
N ASP A 268 1.93 60.75 -37.84
CA ASP A 268 1.74 59.55 -37.03
C ASP A 268 1.52 59.90 -35.55
N TRP A 269 2.21 60.92 -35.03
CA TRP A 269 2.05 61.38 -33.65
C TRP A 269 0.64 61.95 -33.38
N LEU A 270 0.07 62.66 -34.34
CA LEU A 270 -1.29 63.20 -34.24
C LEU A 270 -2.34 62.07 -34.35
N ASP A 271 -2.04 60.99 -35.05
CA ASP A 271 -2.92 59.82 -35.15
C ASP A 271 -2.85 58.90 -33.93
N LEU A 272 -1.78 58.97 -33.12
CA LEU A 272 -1.69 58.23 -31.86
C LEU A 272 -2.79 58.65 -30.87
N PRO A 273 -3.38 57.70 -30.11
CA PRO A 273 -4.20 58.00 -28.95
C PRO A 273 -3.46 58.90 -27.96
N ALA A 274 -4.18 59.78 -27.25
CA ALA A 274 -3.56 60.71 -26.30
C ALA A 274 -2.72 60.00 -25.23
N SER A 275 -3.13 58.79 -24.81
CA SER A 275 -2.39 57.95 -23.85
C SER A 275 -1.11 57.35 -24.41
N GLU A 276 -0.87 57.37 -25.73
CA GLU A 276 0.31 56.78 -26.39
C GLU A 276 1.30 57.82 -26.92
N ARG A 277 0.90 59.10 -26.87
CA ARG A 277 1.75 60.22 -27.28
C ARG A 277 2.83 60.47 -26.24
N GLY A 278 4.06 60.57 -26.70
CA GLY A 278 5.23 60.92 -25.90
C GLY A 278 5.63 62.38 -26.05
N ASP A 279 6.89 62.66 -25.76
CA ASP A 279 7.48 64.00 -25.73
C ASP A 279 7.45 64.66 -27.12
N LYS A 280 7.35 66.00 -27.11
CA LYS A 280 7.73 66.85 -28.22
C LYS A 280 9.01 67.57 -27.86
N VAL A 281 10.03 67.44 -28.70
CA VAL A 281 11.31 68.12 -28.50
C VAL A 281 11.48 69.17 -29.58
N TYR A 282 11.69 70.41 -29.15
CA TYR A 282 11.86 71.56 -30.03
C TYR A 282 13.34 71.90 -30.13
N PHE A 283 13.83 72.27 -31.31
CA PHE A 283 15.24 72.62 -31.50
C PHE A 283 15.40 74.10 -31.92
N ILE A 284 16.33 74.82 -31.32
CA ILE A 284 16.76 76.14 -31.81
C ILE A 284 17.84 75.96 -32.87
N ARG A 285 17.77 76.72 -33.97
CA ARG A 285 18.78 76.77 -35.01
C ARG A 285 19.63 78.03 -34.87
N ASP A 286 20.94 77.87 -34.79
CA ASP A 286 21.87 79.00 -34.78
C ASP A 286 22.18 79.54 -36.19
N GLN A 287 22.96 80.63 -36.27
CA GLN A 287 23.33 81.26 -37.54
C GLN A 287 24.24 80.39 -38.42
N GLN A 288 24.81 79.32 -37.88
CA GLN A 288 25.70 78.37 -38.57
C GLN A 288 24.96 77.07 -38.94
N GLY A 289 23.67 76.95 -38.60
CA GLY A 289 22.82 75.81 -38.89
C GLY A 289 22.86 74.68 -37.84
N PHE A 290 23.54 74.88 -36.70
CA PHE A 290 23.55 73.93 -35.59
C PHE A 290 22.22 73.96 -34.84
N GLU A 291 21.74 72.79 -34.41
CA GLU A 291 20.45 72.62 -33.74
C GLU A 291 20.62 72.05 -32.32
N GLU A 292 20.07 72.74 -31.31
CA GLU A 292 20.09 72.33 -29.91
C GLU A 292 18.67 72.27 -29.31
N PRO A 293 18.37 71.35 -28.39
CA PRO A 293 17.04 71.22 -27.81
C PRO A 293 16.69 72.39 -26.88
N VAL A 294 15.46 72.88 -26.96
CA VAL A 294 14.89 73.96 -26.15
C VAL A 294 13.46 73.64 -25.73
N ASP A 295 12.96 74.31 -24.69
CA ASP A 295 11.57 74.20 -24.27
C ASP A 295 10.61 74.82 -25.30
N GLU A 296 9.37 74.34 -25.35
CA GLU A 296 8.33 74.84 -26.27
C GLU A 296 8.09 76.34 -26.14
N ALA A 297 8.08 76.85 -24.90
CA ALA A 297 7.92 78.28 -24.62
C ALA A 297 9.04 79.11 -25.25
N VAL A 298 10.29 78.61 -25.21
CA VAL A 298 11.42 79.28 -25.85
C VAL A 298 11.30 79.20 -27.37
N TYR A 299 10.95 78.03 -27.91
CA TYR A 299 10.83 77.81 -29.36
C TYR A 299 9.77 78.69 -30.01
N THR A 300 8.61 78.85 -29.36
CA THR A 300 7.49 79.65 -29.87
C THR A 300 7.77 81.15 -29.91
N GLU A 301 8.72 81.64 -29.12
CA GLU A 301 9.18 83.05 -29.11
C GLU A 301 10.30 83.34 -30.13
N LEU A 302 10.90 82.32 -30.75
CA LEU A 302 11.97 82.49 -31.74
C LEU A 302 11.44 83.02 -33.08
N GLU A 303 12.25 83.83 -33.77
CA GLU A 303 12.02 84.16 -35.18
C GLU A 303 12.07 82.89 -36.04
N ALA A 304 11.25 82.84 -37.11
CA ALA A 304 11.09 81.64 -37.95
C ALA A 304 12.41 81.09 -38.52
N GLU A 305 13.40 81.95 -38.75
CA GLU A 305 14.74 81.56 -39.24
C GLU A 305 15.57 80.79 -38.19
N ARG A 306 15.24 80.95 -36.91
CA ARG A 306 15.88 80.30 -35.75
C ARG A 306 15.08 79.13 -35.19
N GLN A 307 13.86 78.89 -35.68
CA GLN A 307 13.07 77.71 -35.33
C GLN A 307 13.62 76.50 -36.10
N GLY A 308 14.35 75.64 -35.38
CA GLY A 308 14.89 74.39 -35.91
C GLY A 308 13.83 73.30 -36.03
N ARG A 309 14.27 72.05 -36.20
CA ARG A 309 13.36 70.91 -36.32
C ARG A 309 12.56 70.65 -35.03
N ARG A 310 11.47 69.89 -35.18
CA ARG A 310 10.64 69.36 -34.10
C ARG A 310 10.71 67.84 -34.17
N GLU A 311 10.95 67.21 -33.03
CA GLU A 311 10.97 65.75 -32.91
C GLU A 311 9.74 65.32 -32.09
N TYR A 312 8.99 64.37 -32.63
CA TYR A 312 7.77 63.84 -32.03
C TYR A 312 8.01 62.40 -31.61
N TYR A 313 7.71 62.07 -30.36
CA TYR A 313 7.92 60.73 -29.83
C TYR A 313 6.60 60.05 -29.50
N ARG A 314 6.51 58.75 -29.78
CA ARG A 314 5.60 57.86 -29.05
C ARG A 314 6.23 57.58 -27.68
N ARG A 315 5.42 57.55 -26.62
CA ARG A 315 5.92 57.14 -25.30
C ARG A 315 6.44 55.70 -25.34
N GLU A 316 7.29 55.34 -24.40
CA GLU A 316 7.65 53.95 -24.19
C GLU A 316 6.42 53.13 -23.71
N ARG A 317 6.27 51.92 -24.25
CA ARG A 317 5.28 50.91 -23.86
C ARG A 317 6.02 49.70 -23.26
N PRO A 318 6.57 49.78 -22.04
CA PRO A 318 7.38 48.72 -21.47
C PRO A 318 6.50 47.52 -21.12
N ARG A 319 6.50 46.47 -21.94
CA ARG A 319 5.52 45.35 -21.87
C ARG A 319 6.20 44.00 -21.73
N LEU A 320 6.07 43.39 -20.56
CA LEU A 320 6.51 42.01 -20.29
C LEU A 320 5.36 41.07 -20.62
N ALA A 321 5.58 40.13 -21.54
CA ALA A 321 4.60 39.15 -21.98
C ALA A 321 4.60 37.90 -21.11
N GLY A 322 5.77 37.43 -20.64
CA GLY A 322 5.84 36.18 -19.91
C GLY A 322 7.13 35.95 -19.15
N ILE A 323 7.10 34.96 -18.26
CA ILE A 323 8.26 34.44 -17.53
C ILE A 323 8.26 32.92 -17.54
N GLU A 324 9.42 32.31 -17.80
CA GLU A 324 9.65 30.88 -17.60
C GLU A 324 10.61 30.65 -16.42
N VAL A 325 10.31 29.66 -15.57
CA VAL A 325 11.12 29.34 -14.38
C VAL A 325 11.49 27.86 -14.38
N TRP A 326 12.68 27.56 -14.91
CA TRP A 326 13.14 26.19 -15.06
C TRP A 326 13.76 25.62 -13.78
N GLY A 327 13.07 24.69 -13.15
CA GLY A 327 13.46 24.00 -11.92
C GLY A 327 14.36 22.77 -12.14
N PHE A 328 15.14 22.45 -11.11
CA PHE A 328 15.89 21.20 -10.99
C PHE A 328 15.04 20.14 -10.29
N GLY A 329 14.50 19.20 -11.05
CA GLY A 329 13.84 17.99 -10.56
C GLY A 329 12.58 18.18 -9.72
N ASP A 330 11.70 17.17 -9.72
CA ASP A 330 10.65 17.08 -8.72
C ASP A 330 11.25 16.63 -7.36
N ASN A 331 11.11 17.46 -6.33
CA ASN A 331 11.62 17.15 -4.99
C ASN A 331 10.65 16.23 -4.22
N ILE A 332 11.07 15.01 -3.94
CA ILE A 332 10.30 13.98 -3.22
C ILE A 332 10.02 14.42 -1.77
N SER A 333 10.91 15.19 -1.13
CA SER A 333 10.85 15.41 0.32
C SER A 333 9.64 16.21 0.81
N ALA A 334 9.19 17.21 0.04
CA ALA A 334 8.20 18.21 0.45
C ALA A 334 6.82 17.66 0.88
N GLY A 335 6.47 16.46 0.40
CA GLY A 335 5.21 15.76 0.75
C GLY A 335 5.42 14.43 1.46
N MET A 336 6.66 14.02 1.68
CA MET A 336 7.03 12.66 2.10
C MET A 336 6.36 12.26 3.42
N VAL A 337 6.43 13.12 4.45
CA VAL A 337 5.85 12.84 5.77
C VAL A 337 4.32 12.84 5.73
N ALA A 338 3.72 13.77 4.97
CA ALA A 338 2.27 13.81 4.80
C ALA A 338 1.74 12.59 4.04
N GLY A 339 2.53 12.06 3.10
CA GLY A 339 2.24 10.83 2.37
C GLY A 339 2.80 9.57 3.02
N GLY A 340 2.68 9.43 4.34
CA GLY A 340 2.97 8.17 5.05
C GLY A 340 4.44 7.84 5.28
N GLY A 341 5.38 8.66 4.79
CA GLY A 341 6.79 8.59 5.18
C GLY A 341 7.01 9.02 6.62
N ASN A 342 8.21 8.76 7.15
CA ASN A 342 8.55 9.07 8.53
C ASN A 342 9.99 9.54 8.66
N VAL A 343 10.24 10.48 9.58
CA VAL A 343 11.57 11.01 9.88
C VAL A 343 11.80 10.97 11.39
N MET A 344 12.87 10.31 11.82
CA MET A 344 13.17 10.11 13.23
C MET A 344 14.64 10.38 13.52
N LEU A 345 14.91 11.26 14.48
CA LEU A 345 16.26 11.53 14.98
C LEU A 345 16.50 10.77 16.28
N THR A 346 17.69 10.18 16.45
CA THR A 346 18.12 9.68 17.76
C THR A 346 18.50 10.84 18.70
N GLY A 347 17.95 10.81 19.92
CA GLY A 347 18.12 11.83 20.95
C GLY A 347 16.92 12.79 21.07
N ASP A 348 16.68 13.29 22.28
CA ASP A 348 15.48 14.08 22.59
C ASP A 348 15.59 15.57 22.17
N GLY A 349 14.44 16.17 21.86
CA GLY A 349 14.26 17.64 21.83
C GLY A 349 14.42 18.32 20.47
N PHE A 350 14.59 17.57 19.38
CA PHE A 350 14.70 18.13 18.02
C PHE A 350 13.79 17.37 17.05
N LEU A 351 13.09 18.11 16.20
CA LEU A 351 12.13 17.58 15.24
C LEU A 351 12.69 17.77 13.83
N PRO A 352 12.92 16.70 13.06
CA PRO A 352 13.54 16.80 11.74
C PRO A 352 12.60 17.27 10.62
N GLY A 353 11.29 17.33 10.87
CA GLY A 353 10.27 17.73 9.87
C GLY A 353 10.59 19.00 9.07
N PRO A 354 11.06 20.10 9.69
CA PRO A 354 11.44 21.33 8.99
C PRO A 354 12.60 21.21 7.98
N ALA A 355 13.28 20.07 7.89
CA ALA A 355 14.27 19.85 6.82
C ALA A 355 13.65 19.18 5.57
N PHE A 356 12.35 18.92 5.57
CA PHE A 356 11.64 18.19 4.50
C PHE A 356 10.31 18.87 4.13
N ASP A 357 10.12 20.15 4.47
CA ASP A 357 8.84 20.87 4.29
C ASP A 357 8.85 21.85 3.10
N ALA A 358 9.95 21.93 2.35
CA ALA A 358 10.17 22.89 1.27
C ALA A 358 9.93 24.35 1.70
N ASP A 359 10.34 24.67 2.93
CA ASP A 359 10.30 25.99 3.54
C ASP A 359 11.70 26.46 3.96
N PHE A 360 12.36 27.23 3.11
CA PHE A 360 13.69 27.75 3.46
C PHE A 360 13.70 28.73 4.65
N SER A 361 12.52 29.15 5.15
CA SER A 361 12.40 29.98 6.34
C SER A 361 12.36 29.17 7.65
N THR A 362 12.17 27.85 7.58
CA THR A 362 12.29 26.93 8.70
C THR A 362 13.65 26.21 8.63
N SER A 363 14.05 25.58 9.74
CA SER A 363 15.25 24.74 9.75
C SER A 363 15.24 23.78 10.94
N PHE A 364 16.02 22.72 10.79
CA PHE A 364 16.25 21.69 11.78
C PHE A 364 17.74 21.62 12.14
N VAL A 365 18.06 21.64 13.44
CA VAL A 365 19.45 21.42 13.88
C VAL A 365 19.76 19.93 13.89
N HIS A 366 20.49 19.47 12.88
CA HIS A 366 20.92 18.07 12.81
C HIS A 366 22.15 17.87 13.70
N LEU A 367 21.93 17.26 14.86
CA LEU A 367 22.98 17.02 15.86
C LEU A 367 24.15 16.21 15.29
N VAL A 368 25.38 16.63 15.63
CA VAL A 368 26.60 15.87 15.30
C VAL A 368 26.54 14.53 16.01
N TRP A 369 26.64 13.47 15.20
CA TRP A 369 26.56 12.08 15.64
C TRP A 369 27.66 11.72 16.64
N SER A 370 27.33 10.81 17.57
CA SER A 370 28.28 10.18 18.47
C SER A 370 28.16 8.67 18.48
N PRO A 371 29.27 7.91 18.43
CA PRO A 371 29.26 6.48 18.64
C PRO A 371 29.07 6.07 20.11
N THR A 372 29.22 7.00 21.07
CA THR A 372 29.16 6.70 22.52
C THR A 372 27.88 7.16 23.18
N ILE A 373 27.12 8.05 22.52
CA ILE A 373 25.84 8.58 22.99
C ILE A 373 24.88 8.37 21.84
N ASP A 374 23.77 7.66 22.07
CA ASP A 374 22.78 7.37 21.04
C ASP A 374 22.06 8.66 20.59
N ARG A 375 22.68 9.37 19.65
CA ARG A 375 22.29 10.73 19.24
C ARG A 375 22.82 11.08 17.86
N GLY A 376 22.02 11.82 17.09
CA GLY A 376 22.43 12.44 15.84
C GLY A 376 22.40 11.51 14.63
N VAL A 377 21.69 10.38 14.74
CA VAL A 377 21.34 9.53 13.59
C VAL A 377 19.91 9.87 13.17
N LEU A 378 19.74 10.42 11.98
CA LEU A 378 18.45 10.65 11.35
C LEU A 378 18.09 9.46 10.46
N THR A 379 16.99 8.79 10.76
CA THR A 379 16.40 7.76 9.91
C THR A 379 15.21 8.33 9.15
N VAL A 380 15.14 8.07 7.86
CA VAL A 380 14.06 8.51 6.96
C VAL A 380 13.44 7.27 6.31
N ASP A 381 12.13 7.10 6.44
CA ASP A 381 11.30 6.26 5.58
C ASP A 381 10.63 7.15 4.55
N MET A 382 10.92 6.92 3.28
CA MET A 382 10.35 7.71 2.19
C MET A 382 8.90 7.32 1.88
N GLY A 383 8.31 6.33 2.57
CA GLY A 383 6.92 5.90 2.38
C GLY A 383 6.72 5.00 1.15
N ALA A 384 7.48 5.26 0.08
CA ALA A 384 7.61 4.45 -1.13
C ALA A 384 9.09 4.12 -1.42
N THR A 385 9.32 3.25 -2.42
CA THR A 385 10.68 2.94 -2.89
C THR A 385 10.95 3.68 -4.19
N PHE A 386 12.09 4.38 -4.26
CA PHE A 386 12.48 5.22 -5.38
C PHE A 386 13.82 4.78 -5.97
N TRP A 387 14.03 5.09 -7.24
CA TRP A 387 15.35 5.09 -7.88
C TRP A 387 16.02 6.43 -7.57
N LEU A 388 16.88 6.50 -6.55
CA LEU A 388 17.40 7.80 -6.13
C LEU A 388 18.52 8.27 -7.06
N ASP A 389 18.29 9.37 -7.79
CA ASP A 389 19.29 9.93 -8.72
C ASP A 389 20.23 10.90 -8.00
N ALA A 390 19.67 11.74 -7.12
CA ALA A 390 20.45 12.73 -6.40
C ALA A 390 19.84 13.10 -5.05
N MET A 391 20.70 13.56 -4.17
CA MET A 391 20.34 14.18 -2.90
C MET A 391 21.03 15.53 -2.75
N ARG A 392 20.30 16.54 -2.29
CA ARG A 392 20.82 17.87 -1.96
C ARG A 392 20.62 18.17 -0.48
N ILE A 393 21.60 18.87 0.09
CA ILE A 393 21.60 19.33 1.47
C ILE A 393 21.86 20.84 1.46
N SER A 394 20.97 21.61 2.08
CA SER A 394 21.15 23.05 2.26
C SER A 394 21.02 23.44 3.72
N SER A 395 21.95 24.24 4.22
CA SER A 395 21.91 24.81 5.57
C SER A 395 21.63 26.32 5.55
N THR A 396 21.18 26.86 6.68
CA THR A 396 20.85 28.28 6.84
C THR A 396 21.29 28.85 8.19
N ARG A 397 21.03 30.14 8.42
CA ARG A 397 21.30 30.78 9.73
C ARG A 397 20.39 30.16 10.81
N PRO A 398 20.85 30.07 12.08
CA PRO A 398 22.10 30.64 12.60
C PRO A 398 23.34 29.75 12.42
N ALA A 399 23.20 28.46 12.11
CA ALA A 399 24.30 27.51 12.06
C ALA A 399 24.49 26.91 10.65
N ARG A 400 25.15 27.67 9.76
CA ARG A 400 25.29 27.29 8.35
C ARG A 400 26.32 26.18 8.10
N PHE A 401 27.30 26.01 8.99
CA PHE A 401 28.43 25.15 8.69
C PHE A 401 28.08 23.66 8.85
N ILE A 402 28.10 22.92 7.75
CA ILE A 402 27.98 21.45 7.71
C ILE A 402 29.39 20.88 7.90
N ASP A 403 29.67 20.25 9.03
CA ASP A 403 31.01 19.71 9.35
C ASP A 403 31.47 18.61 8.37
N GLY A 404 30.54 17.73 8.00
CA GLY A 404 30.73 16.52 7.22
C GLY A 404 29.54 15.59 7.47
N TYR A 405 29.36 14.56 6.67
CA TYR A 405 28.23 13.64 6.81
C TYR A 405 28.50 12.23 6.28
N LEU A 406 27.70 11.29 6.78
CA LEU A 406 27.58 9.93 6.30
C LEU A 406 26.11 9.66 5.97
N ILE A 407 25.85 9.22 4.73
CA ILE A 407 24.53 8.77 4.29
C ILE A 407 24.61 7.29 3.93
N ARG A 408 23.64 6.53 4.42
CA ARG A 408 23.40 5.13 4.10
C ARG A 408 21.97 4.95 3.58
N GLY A 409 21.77 3.96 2.73
CA GLY A 409 20.48 3.65 2.14
C GLY A 409 20.11 2.18 2.29
N SER A 410 18.81 1.89 2.24
CA SER A 410 18.26 0.54 2.19
C SER A 410 17.00 0.49 1.35
N ASP A 411 16.82 -0.61 0.61
CA ASP A 411 15.57 -1.00 -0.04
C ASP A 411 14.55 -1.62 0.95
N GLY A 412 14.91 -1.75 2.23
CA GLY A 412 14.10 -2.40 3.26
C GLY A 412 14.40 -3.88 3.47
N SER A 413 15.33 -4.46 2.71
CA SER A 413 15.78 -5.83 2.93
C SER A 413 16.38 -6.02 4.32
N ARG A 414 16.15 -7.19 4.91
CA ARG A 414 16.54 -7.53 6.29
C ARG A 414 17.61 -8.62 6.36
N ASP A 415 18.45 -8.57 7.38
CA ASP A 415 19.42 -9.62 7.70
C ASP A 415 18.75 -10.83 8.40
N THR A 416 19.51 -11.90 8.67
CA THR A 416 18.99 -13.12 9.32
C THR A 416 18.48 -12.90 10.75
N ARG A 417 18.73 -11.72 11.33
CA ARG A 417 18.22 -11.29 12.64
C ARG A 417 17.07 -10.29 12.51
N GLY A 418 16.58 -10.06 11.30
CA GLY A 418 15.46 -9.15 11.01
C GLY A 418 15.84 -7.65 11.00
N ARG A 419 17.12 -7.28 11.04
CA ARG A 419 17.55 -5.86 11.01
C ARG A 419 17.69 -5.36 9.57
N ILE A 420 17.39 -4.08 9.32
CA ILE A 420 17.53 -3.46 8.00
C ILE A 420 18.99 -3.51 7.55
N LYS A 421 19.22 -3.90 6.29
CA LYS A 421 20.53 -3.90 5.65
C LYS A 421 20.83 -2.51 5.08
N TRP A 422 21.88 -1.89 5.59
CA TRP A 422 22.30 -0.55 5.17
C TRP A 422 23.53 -0.62 4.26
N ALA A 423 23.49 0.09 3.15
CA ALA A 423 24.63 0.31 2.25
C ALA A 423 25.06 1.78 2.29
N ARG A 424 26.37 2.06 2.26
CA ARG A 424 26.88 3.44 2.18
C ARG A 424 26.50 4.05 0.82
N LEU A 425 25.96 5.27 0.84
CA LEU A 425 25.65 6.07 -0.34
C LEU A 425 26.64 7.21 -0.51
N SER A 426 26.92 7.97 0.55
CA SER A 426 27.82 9.13 0.44
C SER A 426 29.28 8.69 0.26
N PRO A 427 30.05 9.37 -0.62
CA PRO A 427 31.50 9.15 -0.72
C PRO A 427 32.21 9.46 0.61
N ARG A 428 33.31 8.76 0.92
CA ARG A 428 34.09 9.02 2.15
C ARG A 428 34.61 10.46 2.26
N ALA A 429 34.82 11.14 1.13
CA ALA A 429 35.23 12.55 1.12
C ALA A 429 34.18 13.48 1.76
N ARG A 430 32.90 13.06 1.85
CA ARG A 430 31.84 13.84 2.51
C ARG A 430 31.94 13.86 4.03
N GLU A 431 32.75 13.01 4.63
CA GLU A 431 32.94 12.98 6.08
C GLU A 431 33.74 14.19 6.61
N ASP A 432 34.31 15.01 5.72
CA ASP A 432 35.00 16.26 6.06
C ASP A 432 34.69 17.38 5.04
N ASN A 433 34.03 18.44 5.51
CA ASN A 433 33.76 19.68 4.77
C ASN A 433 34.42 20.89 5.44
N SER A 434 35.45 20.67 6.28
CA SER A 434 36.12 21.73 7.06
C SER A 434 36.96 22.71 6.24
N VAL A 435 37.44 22.28 5.07
CA VAL A 435 38.25 23.06 4.15
C VAL A 435 37.37 23.91 3.23
N ASP A 436 36.49 23.28 2.46
CA ASP A 436 35.69 23.98 1.44
C ASP A 436 34.50 24.74 2.05
N ARG A 437 33.95 24.22 3.15
CA ARG A 437 32.85 24.83 3.92
C ARG A 437 31.61 25.12 3.07
N HIS A 438 31.26 24.18 2.20
CA HIS A 438 30.03 24.27 1.41
C HIS A 438 28.80 24.29 2.34
N GLU A 439 27.86 25.19 2.07
CA GLU A 439 26.56 25.32 2.72
C GLU A 439 25.45 24.61 1.92
N HIS A 440 25.71 24.37 0.63
CA HIS A 440 24.84 23.67 -0.32
C HIS A 440 25.61 22.53 -0.98
N ILE A 441 25.22 21.29 -0.72
CA ILE A 441 25.97 20.11 -1.16
C ILE A 441 25.05 19.19 -1.96
N ILE A 442 25.57 18.57 -3.01
CA ILE A 442 24.86 17.59 -3.85
C ILE A 442 25.65 16.28 -3.90
N ASP A 443 24.95 15.16 -3.71
CA ASP A 443 25.45 13.83 -4.04
C ASP A 443 24.59 13.27 -5.17
N ALA A 444 25.22 12.88 -6.28
CA ALA A 444 24.58 12.21 -7.40
C ALA A 444 24.97 10.72 -7.43
N TYR A 445 24.01 9.85 -7.75
CA TYR A 445 24.15 8.40 -7.63
C TYR A 445 24.12 7.73 -9.01
N ALA A 446 25.29 7.42 -9.57
CA ALA A 446 25.42 6.86 -10.92
C ALA A 446 24.77 5.48 -11.13
N ASN A 447 24.49 4.73 -10.05
CA ASN A 447 23.85 3.41 -10.12
C ASN A 447 22.37 3.45 -9.70
N GLU A 448 21.84 4.63 -9.41
CA GLU A 448 20.39 4.86 -9.20
C GLU A 448 19.78 3.86 -8.21
N PRO A 449 20.34 3.74 -6.98
CA PRO A 449 19.97 2.69 -6.06
C PRO A 449 18.48 2.72 -5.72
N LYS A 450 17.85 1.54 -5.67
CA LYS A 450 16.50 1.37 -5.14
C LYS A 450 16.52 1.56 -3.63
N LEU A 451 15.84 2.59 -3.16
CA LEU A 451 15.87 2.97 -1.76
C LEU A 451 14.45 3.25 -1.26
N ARG A 452 14.16 2.77 -0.06
CA ARG A 452 13.00 3.16 0.75
C ARG A 452 13.44 3.92 2.00
N PHE A 453 14.55 3.50 2.59
CA PHE A 453 15.07 4.08 3.82
C PHE A 453 16.40 4.79 3.60
N LEU A 454 16.59 5.91 4.29
CA LEU A 454 17.88 6.59 4.43
C LEU A 454 18.27 6.65 5.90
N GLU A 455 19.56 6.57 6.17
CA GLU A 455 20.15 6.88 7.46
C GLU A 455 21.25 7.91 7.28
N MET A 456 21.15 9.01 8.01
CA MET A 456 21.93 10.21 7.80
C MET A 456 22.54 10.66 9.12
N SER A 457 23.84 10.93 9.12
CA SER A 457 24.57 11.38 10.31
C SER A 457 25.47 12.56 9.96
N ILE A 458 25.45 13.61 10.76
CA ILE A 458 26.46 14.68 10.68
C ILE A 458 27.73 14.21 11.42
N ILE A 459 28.85 14.23 10.72
CA ILE A 459 30.15 13.80 11.24
C ILE A 459 31.05 15.02 11.45
N SER A 460 31.74 15.08 12.59
CA SER A 460 32.69 16.15 12.91
C SER A 460 34.07 15.58 13.22
N ALA A 461 35.10 16.17 12.63
CA ALA A 461 36.49 15.92 13.00
C ALA A 461 36.82 16.45 14.41
N ASP A 462 36.11 17.48 14.90
CA ASP A 462 36.23 17.96 16.27
C ASP A 462 35.44 17.04 17.23
N PRO A 463 36.12 16.28 18.12
CA PRO A 463 35.45 15.37 19.04
C PRO A 463 34.59 16.08 20.09
N ARG A 464 34.81 17.37 20.36
CA ARG A 464 34.02 18.14 21.36
C ARG A 464 32.58 18.38 20.91
N ARG A 465 32.33 18.29 19.60
CA ARG A 465 31.01 18.48 18.99
C ARG A 465 30.19 17.18 18.98
N ARG A 466 30.82 16.01 19.06
CA ARG A 466 30.14 14.71 18.93
C ARG A 466 29.22 14.46 20.11
N GLY A 467 27.92 14.30 19.84
CA GLY A 467 26.90 14.03 20.87
C GLY A 467 26.56 15.21 21.77
N ALA A 468 27.15 16.39 21.57
CA ALA A 468 26.78 17.58 22.33
C ALA A 468 25.40 18.12 21.91
N TYR A 469 24.72 18.80 22.84
CA TYR A 469 23.44 19.44 22.54
C TYR A 469 23.66 20.72 21.71
N ASN A 470 22.81 20.94 20.70
CA ASN A 470 22.86 22.10 19.80
C ASN A 470 24.16 22.24 18.97
N THR A 471 24.97 21.19 18.86
CA THR A 471 26.15 21.19 18.02
C THR A 471 25.82 20.45 16.72
N GLY A 472 25.61 21.22 15.65
CA GLY A 472 25.28 20.72 14.32
C GLY A 472 24.81 21.86 13.39
N PRO A 473 24.74 21.62 12.07
CA PRO A 473 24.17 22.58 11.13
C PRO A 473 22.65 22.74 11.34
N ALA A 474 22.16 23.95 11.12
CA ALA A 474 20.75 24.23 10.90
C ALA A 474 20.44 23.92 9.43
N ILE A 475 19.97 22.71 9.18
CA ILE A 475 19.55 22.23 7.86
C ILE A 475 18.21 22.90 7.53
N ALA A 476 18.19 23.66 6.44
CA ALA A 476 16.95 24.18 5.88
C ALA A 476 16.25 23.09 5.08
N GLU A 477 16.99 22.38 4.23
CA GLU A 477 16.39 21.40 3.32
C GLU A 477 17.29 20.19 3.09
N TYR A 478 16.67 19.02 3.17
CA TYR A 478 17.09 17.78 2.53
C TYR A 478 16.16 17.53 1.34
N GLN A 479 16.71 17.57 0.13
CA GLN A 479 15.94 17.39 -1.10
C GLN A 479 16.38 16.09 -1.78
N LEU A 480 15.41 15.33 -2.25
CA LEU A 480 15.58 14.00 -2.82
C LEU A 480 14.98 14.00 -4.22
N PHE A 481 15.73 13.48 -5.19
CA PHE A 481 15.34 13.58 -6.61
C PHE A 481 15.43 12.24 -7.32
N THR A 482 14.50 12.06 -8.25
CA THR A 482 14.47 10.98 -9.22
C THR A 482 13.85 11.50 -10.52
N THR A 483 14.23 10.92 -11.65
CA THR A 483 13.58 11.08 -12.96
C THR A 483 12.97 9.74 -13.35
N ALA A 484 11.86 9.39 -12.70
CA ALA A 484 11.23 8.09 -12.87
C ALA A 484 9.86 8.07 -12.19
N TYR A 485 9.05 7.06 -12.50
CA TYR A 485 8.08 6.54 -11.55
C TYR A 485 8.78 5.90 -10.34
N PRO A 486 8.18 5.93 -9.13
CA PRO A 486 8.65 5.15 -7.99
C PRO A 486 8.83 3.68 -8.36
N ALA A 487 9.92 3.07 -7.90
CA ALA A 487 10.21 1.66 -8.14
C ALA A 487 9.15 0.73 -7.51
N GLU A 488 8.57 1.15 -6.39
CA GLU A 488 7.51 0.42 -5.70
C GLU A 488 6.65 1.37 -4.84
N VAL A 489 5.33 1.24 -4.98
CA VAL A 489 4.33 1.85 -4.08
C VAL A 489 3.42 0.77 -3.50
N VAL A 490 2.99 0.98 -2.25
CA VAL A 490 2.09 0.08 -1.54
C VAL A 490 0.89 0.88 -1.04
N LEU A 491 -0.30 0.38 -1.32
CA LEU A 491 -1.57 0.93 -0.88
C LEU A 491 -2.25 -0.12 0.00
N THR A 492 -2.71 0.29 1.18
CA THR A 492 -3.42 -0.60 2.10
C THR A 492 -4.78 -0.02 2.41
N SER A 493 -5.83 -0.83 2.27
CA SER A 493 -7.17 -0.40 2.62
C SER A 493 -7.28 -0.03 4.09
N ASP A 494 -8.24 0.83 4.38
CA ASP A 494 -8.80 0.92 5.72
C ASP A 494 -9.32 -0.45 6.19
N LEU A 495 -9.68 -0.52 7.47
CA LEU A 495 -10.21 -1.76 8.03
C LEU A 495 -11.62 -2.01 7.50
N ILE A 496 -11.81 -3.12 6.78
CA ILE A 496 -13.10 -3.52 6.23
C ILE A 496 -13.83 -4.39 7.24
N SER A 497 -14.97 -3.93 7.76
CA SER A 497 -15.85 -4.74 8.61
C SER A 497 -16.83 -5.54 7.76
N LEU A 498 -16.83 -6.85 7.94
CA LEU A 498 -17.68 -7.76 7.16
C LEU A 498 -19.11 -7.79 7.71
N PRO A 499 -20.15 -8.00 6.87
CA PRO A 499 -21.57 -7.90 7.27
C PRO A 499 -22.07 -9.09 8.13
N GLY A 500 -21.15 -9.81 8.78
CA GLY A 500 -21.35 -11.06 9.52
C GLY A 500 -20.34 -12.11 9.08
N ALA A 501 -20.54 -13.36 9.52
CA ALA A 501 -19.76 -14.49 9.05
C ALA A 501 -19.94 -14.67 7.53
N ARG A 502 -18.83 -14.59 6.79
CA ARG A 502 -18.79 -14.66 5.31
C ARG A 502 -17.59 -15.48 4.86
N ASN A 503 -17.77 -16.28 3.82
CA ASN A 503 -16.68 -16.79 3.01
C ASN A 503 -16.41 -15.83 1.84
N PHE A 504 -15.31 -16.06 1.14
CA PHE A 504 -14.91 -15.22 0.01
C PHE A 504 -14.94 -16.00 -1.29
N GLY A 505 -15.45 -15.35 -2.33
CA GLY A 505 -15.47 -15.88 -3.70
C GLY A 505 -14.27 -15.37 -4.49
N ALA A 506 -14.52 -14.98 -5.73
CA ALA A 506 -13.49 -14.41 -6.59
C ALA A 506 -13.13 -12.98 -6.16
N ILE A 507 -11.88 -12.59 -6.45
CA ILE A 507 -11.42 -11.21 -6.38
C ILE A 507 -11.23 -10.67 -7.81
N HIS A 508 -11.87 -9.54 -8.10
CA HIS A 508 -11.86 -8.87 -9.39
C HIS A 508 -11.13 -7.53 -9.30
N TRP A 509 -10.42 -7.12 -10.36
CA TRP A 509 -9.84 -5.79 -10.44
C TRP A 509 -9.67 -5.37 -11.89
N ASP A 510 -9.73 -4.06 -12.11
CA ASP A 510 -9.43 -3.42 -13.39
C ASP A 510 -8.14 -2.62 -13.26
N ALA A 511 -7.14 -2.98 -14.06
CA ALA A 511 -5.80 -2.40 -14.00
C ALA A 511 -5.15 -2.35 -15.39
N ASP A 512 -4.30 -1.34 -15.58
CA ASP A 512 -3.34 -1.27 -16.69
C ASP A 512 -1.97 -1.71 -16.16
N THR A 513 -1.36 -2.70 -16.79
CA THR A 513 -0.05 -3.24 -16.42
C THR A 513 0.84 -3.30 -17.66
N PRO A 514 1.46 -2.18 -18.08
CA PRO A 514 2.39 -2.15 -19.20
C PRO A 514 3.58 -3.12 -18.99
N PRO A 515 4.27 -3.56 -20.06
CA PRO A 515 5.46 -4.40 -19.93
C PRO A 515 6.49 -3.80 -18.95
N GLY A 516 7.11 -4.65 -18.12
CA GLY A 516 8.07 -4.21 -17.11
C GLY A 516 7.45 -3.75 -15.78
N THR A 517 6.12 -3.76 -15.68
CA THR A 517 5.37 -3.44 -14.46
C THR A 517 4.69 -4.69 -13.89
N THR A 518 4.49 -4.69 -12.57
CA THR A 518 3.77 -5.74 -11.83
C THR A 518 2.78 -5.09 -10.88
N LEU A 519 1.54 -5.58 -10.88
CA LEU A 519 0.54 -5.26 -9.87
C LEU A 519 0.23 -6.50 -9.04
N GLU A 520 0.43 -6.42 -7.73
CA GLU A 520 0.10 -7.50 -6.79
C GLU A 520 -1.08 -7.08 -5.92
N VAL A 521 -2.10 -7.92 -5.86
CA VAL A 521 -3.22 -7.78 -4.91
C VAL A 521 -3.12 -8.88 -3.86
N ARG A 522 -3.28 -8.52 -2.60
CA ARG A 522 -3.25 -9.45 -1.45
C ARG A 522 -4.35 -9.11 -0.47
N THR A 523 -4.79 -10.11 0.29
CA THR A 523 -5.77 -9.94 1.37
C THR A 523 -5.26 -10.53 2.67
N ARG A 524 -5.80 -10.05 3.80
CA ARG A 524 -5.70 -10.72 5.10
C ARG A 524 -6.99 -10.52 5.89
N THR A 525 -7.26 -11.40 6.83
CA THR A 525 -8.48 -11.36 7.63
C THR A 525 -8.19 -11.68 9.10
N GLY A 526 -9.08 -11.23 9.99
CA GLY A 526 -8.95 -11.48 11.43
C GLY A 526 -10.13 -10.98 12.24
N ASP A 527 -10.14 -11.32 13.52
CA ASP A 527 -11.26 -11.03 14.43
C ASP A 527 -10.92 -9.99 15.50
N LEU A 528 -9.64 -9.80 15.81
CA LEU A 528 -9.18 -8.99 16.93
C LEU A 528 -8.47 -7.72 16.45
N LEU A 529 -8.85 -6.58 17.01
CA LEU A 529 -8.20 -5.29 16.76
C LEU A 529 -7.59 -4.76 18.04
N GLY A 530 -6.35 -4.29 17.98
CA GLY A 530 -5.74 -3.50 19.07
C GLY A 530 -5.98 -2.02 18.87
N LYS A 531 -6.07 -1.27 19.97
CA LYS A 531 -6.00 0.20 19.93
C LYS A 531 -4.54 0.64 20.05
N LEU A 532 -4.04 1.27 18.99
CA LEU A 532 -2.81 2.05 19.03
C LEU A 532 -3.18 3.51 19.32
N ILE A 533 -2.85 4.01 20.50
CA ILE A 533 -3.07 5.42 20.84
C ILE A 533 -1.76 6.19 20.64
N ARG A 534 -1.74 7.09 19.66
CA ARG A 534 -0.66 8.03 19.38
C ARG A 534 -0.98 9.35 20.07
N TYR A 535 -0.03 9.89 20.82
CA TYR A 535 -0.24 11.11 21.60
C TYR A 535 0.48 12.26 20.94
N PHE A 536 -0.19 13.39 20.73
CA PHE A 536 0.40 14.56 20.08
C PHE A 536 0.50 15.75 21.04
N ASP A 537 1.52 16.59 20.87
CA ASP A 537 1.56 17.93 21.50
C ASP A 537 0.66 18.92 20.73
N LYS A 538 0.46 20.13 21.27
CA LYS A 538 -0.38 21.17 20.62
C LYS A 538 0.11 21.61 19.23
N ASN A 539 1.34 21.27 18.87
CA ASN A 539 1.93 21.60 17.58
C ASN A 539 1.83 20.43 16.58
N GLY A 540 1.20 19.31 16.98
CA GLY A 540 1.03 18.13 16.15
C GLY A 540 2.20 17.14 16.18
N ASN A 541 3.15 17.29 17.11
CA ASN A 541 4.27 16.35 17.22
C ASN A 541 3.87 15.14 18.05
N GLU A 542 4.17 13.95 17.56
CA GLU A 542 3.96 12.73 18.34
C GLU A 542 4.94 12.67 19.52
N ILE A 543 4.40 12.33 20.68
CA ILE A 543 5.10 12.24 21.95
C ILE A 543 4.64 10.99 22.70
N THR A 544 5.38 10.59 23.72
CA THR A 544 5.00 9.44 24.55
C THR A 544 3.75 9.75 25.38
N GLN A 545 2.97 8.72 25.74
CA GLN A 545 1.83 8.86 26.64
C GLN A 545 2.22 9.54 27.97
N SER A 546 3.38 9.21 28.52
CA SER A 546 3.89 9.77 29.77
C SER A 546 4.19 11.26 29.63
N ALA A 547 4.85 11.67 28.54
CA ALA A 547 5.08 13.08 28.23
C ALA A 547 3.75 13.82 28.05
N TRP A 548 2.81 13.24 27.29
CA TRP A 548 1.48 13.79 27.06
C TRP A 548 0.66 13.95 28.34
N LYS A 549 0.69 12.98 29.26
CA LYS A 549 0.00 13.06 30.56
C LYS A 549 0.53 14.23 31.40
N ASN A 550 1.84 14.46 31.36
CA ASN A 550 2.54 15.48 32.14
C ASN A 550 2.55 16.88 31.50
N LEU A 551 2.11 17.02 30.25
CA LEU A 551 1.94 18.31 29.61
C LEU A 551 0.81 19.11 30.28
N LEU A 552 1.02 20.42 30.45
CA LEU A 552 -0.05 21.36 30.79
C LEU A 552 -1.15 21.28 29.72
N GLY A 553 -2.42 21.35 30.11
CA GLY A 553 -3.56 21.13 29.20
C GLY A 553 -3.56 22.00 27.94
N SER A 554 -3.01 23.22 28.00
CA SER A 554 -2.86 24.12 26.84
C SER A 554 -1.78 23.69 25.83
N PHE A 555 -0.96 22.69 26.16
CA PHE A 555 0.11 22.14 25.34
C PHE A 555 -0.13 20.70 24.90
N LYS A 556 -1.23 20.07 25.35
CA LYS A 556 -1.66 18.77 24.86
C LYS A 556 -2.31 18.93 23.49
N GLY A 557 -1.85 18.14 22.53
CA GLY A 557 -2.56 17.88 21.28
C GLY A 557 -3.50 16.68 21.42
N PRO A 558 -4.10 16.22 20.31
CA PRO A 558 -5.00 15.07 20.33
C PRO A 558 -4.28 13.80 20.80
N ALA A 559 -5.03 12.88 21.40
CA ALA A 559 -4.65 11.49 21.52
C ALA A 559 -5.42 10.73 20.43
N ASP A 560 -4.73 10.40 19.34
CA ASP A 560 -5.33 9.73 18.20
C ASP A 560 -5.35 8.22 18.43
N THR A 561 -6.47 7.57 18.18
CA THR A 561 -6.65 6.14 18.43
C THR A 561 -6.88 5.44 17.10
N THR A 562 -5.87 4.71 16.65
CA THR A 562 -5.94 3.89 15.43
C THR A 562 -6.16 2.43 15.81
N PHE A 563 -7.07 1.75 15.13
CA PHE A 563 -7.25 0.30 15.29
C PHE A 563 -6.28 -0.43 14.37
N VAL A 564 -5.51 -1.36 14.93
CA VAL A 564 -4.51 -2.14 14.19
C VAL A 564 -4.76 -3.64 14.36
N PRO A 565 -4.51 -4.47 13.34
CA PRO A 565 -4.50 -5.92 13.47
C PRO A 565 -3.56 -6.40 14.60
N THR A 566 -4.02 -7.36 15.41
CA THR A 566 -3.24 -7.97 16.52
C THR A 566 -3.11 -9.49 16.36
N SER A 567 -2.74 -10.20 17.43
CA SER A 567 -2.78 -11.66 17.48
C SER A 567 -4.19 -12.15 17.07
N GLY A 568 -4.26 -13.05 16.08
CA GLY A 568 -5.54 -13.55 15.54
C GLY A 568 -5.85 -13.13 14.10
N TRP A 569 -4.98 -12.35 13.45
CA TRP A 569 -5.04 -12.12 12.00
C TRP A 569 -4.23 -13.14 11.22
N SER A 570 -4.69 -13.48 10.02
CA SER A 570 -3.90 -14.23 9.06
C SER A 570 -2.69 -13.41 8.61
N PRO A 571 -1.58 -14.06 8.21
CA PRO A 571 -0.60 -13.38 7.37
C PRO A 571 -1.28 -12.88 6.09
N TRP A 572 -0.61 -11.97 5.38
CA TRP A 572 -1.00 -11.61 4.03
C TRP A 572 -1.04 -12.86 3.15
N SER A 573 -2.06 -12.97 2.30
CA SER A 573 -2.13 -13.99 1.26
C SER A 573 -0.91 -13.89 0.34
N ARG A 574 -0.68 -14.95 -0.45
CA ARG A 574 0.14 -14.81 -1.66
C ARG A 574 -0.55 -13.81 -2.60
N ALA A 575 0.23 -13.19 -3.48
CA ALA A 575 -0.31 -12.33 -4.52
C ALA A 575 -1.22 -13.16 -5.45
N TYR A 576 -2.43 -12.67 -5.67
CA TYR A 576 -3.33 -13.22 -6.68
C TYR A 576 -2.71 -13.03 -8.07
N GLN A 577 -2.82 -14.03 -8.93
CA GLN A 577 -2.12 -14.06 -10.22
C GLN A 577 -2.93 -13.36 -11.32
N ARG A 578 -4.26 -13.43 -11.25
CA ARG A 578 -5.16 -12.80 -12.21
C ARG A 578 -6.50 -12.42 -11.58
N SER A 579 -7.16 -11.44 -12.19
CA SER A 579 -8.52 -11.11 -11.84
C SER A 579 -9.44 -12.34 -12.04
N GLY A 580 -10.29 -12.60 -11.05
CA GLY A 580 -11.14 -13.80 -10.98
C GLY A 580 -10.57 -14.94 -10.13
N ASP A 581 -9.35 -14.81 -9.61
CA ASP A 581 -8.81 -15.79 -8.65
C ASP A 581 -9.65 -15.84 -7.36
N ILE A 582 -9.70 -17.01 -6.71
CA ILE A 582 -10.42 -17.18 -5.45
C ILE A 582 -9.59 -16.61 -4.30
N VAL A 583 -10.25 -15.85 -3.43
CA VAL A 583 -9.62 -15.32 -2.21
C VAL A 583 -9.17 -16.45 -1.29
N THR A 584 -7.90 -16.41 -0.88
CA THR A 584 -7.27 -17.48 -0.09
C THR A 584 -7.14 -17.13 1.39
N SER A 585 -7.46 -15.89 1.79
CA SER A 585 -7.51 -15.52 3.21
C SER A 585 -8.65 -16.27 3.91
N PRO A 586 -8.47 -16.68 5.18
CA PRO A 586 -9.50 -17.42 5.90
C PRO A 586 -10.83 -16.68 5.98
N GLY A 587 -11.92 -17.37 5.62
CA GLY A 587 -13.30 -16.89 5.77
C GLY A 587 -13.75 -16.84 7.23
N LEU A 588 -15.02 -16.47 7.42
CA LEU A 588 -15.73 -16.43 8.71
C LEU A 588 -15.14 -15.45 9.73
N ARG A 589 -14.29 -14.54 9.27
CA ARG A 589 -13.69 -13.49 10.10
C ARG A 589 -14.56 -12.25 10.15
N LYS A 590 -14.33 -11.40 11.15
CA LYS A 590 -15.03 -10.13 11.33
C LYS A 590 -14.47 -9.01 10.47
N PHE A 591 -13.16 -9.02 10.21
CA PHE A 591 -12.47 -7.96 9.50
C PHE A 591 -11.60 -8.48 8.36
N MET A 592 -11.40 -7.60 7.37
CA MET A 592 -10.54 -7.80 6.21
C MET A 592 -9.67 -6.56 5.99
N GLN A 593 -8.51 -6.76 5.38
CA GLN A 593 -7.76 -5.71 4.69
C GLN A 593 -7.28 -6.19 3.32
N VAL A 594 -7.17 -5.24 2.40
CA VAL A 594 -6.64 -5.44 1.06
C VAL A 594 -5.35 -4.63 0.92
N GLN A 595 -4.36 -5.21 0.25
CA GLN A 595 -3.13 -4.53 -0.12
C GLN A 595 -2.95 -4.60 -1.63
N VAL A 596 -2.65 -3.45 -2.23
CA VAL A 596 -2.24 -3.34 -3.63
C VAL A 596 -0.81 -2.86 -3.64
N LYS A 597 0.05 -3.55 -4.37
CA LYS A 597 1.45 -3.21 -4.53
C LYS A 597 1.74 -3.06 -6.02
N MET A 598 2.27 -1.90 -6.41
CA MET A 598 2.66 -1.62 -7.79
C MET A 598 4.18 -1.53 -7.85
N ILE A 599 4.78 -2.31 -8.73
CA ILE A 599 6.23 -2.45 -8.87
C ILE A 599 6.58 -2.16 -10.32
N THR A 600 7.68 -1.46 -10.56
CA THR A 600 8.22 -1.30 -11.91
C THR A 600 9.73 -1.59 -11.95
N ALA A 601 10.14 -2.23 -13.03
CA ALA A 601 11.54 -2.35 -13.44
C ALA A 601 11.92 -1.31 -14.51
N ASP A 602 10.94 -0.59 -15.05
CA ASP A 602 11.10 0.47 -16.05
C ASP A 602 10.81 1.83 -15.42
N ARG A 603 11.76 2.77 -15.55
CA ARG A 603 11.65 4.11 -14.96
C ARG A 603 10.52 4.93 -15.59
N GLU A 604 10.13 4.62 -16.82
CA GLU A 604 9.16 5.38 -17.63
C GLU A 604 7.79 4.68 -17.76
N ALA A 605 7.61 3.52 -17.12
CA ALA A 605 6.34 2.80 -17.12
C ALA A 605 5.86 2.51 -15.69
N ALA A 606 4.54 2.61 -15.49
CA ALA A 606 3.90 2.31 -14.22
C ALA A 606 2.56 1.60 -14.44
N ALA A 607 2.24 0.68 -13.54
CA ALA A 607 0.91 0.10 -13.46
C ALA A 607 -0.09 1.12 -12.88
N ALA A 608 -1.36 0.96 -13.21
CA ALA A 608 -2.46 1.73 -12.64
C ALA A 608 -3.63 0.80 -12.29
N ILE A 609 -4.40 1.13 -11.25
CA ILE A 609 -5.61 0.38 -10.86
C ILE A 609 -6.80 1.32 -10.79
N ARG A 610 -7.94 0.91 -11.35
CA ARG A 610 -9.18 1.69 -11.36
C ARG A 610 -10.20 1.17 -10.36
N SER A 611 -10.31 -0.15 -10.25
CA SER A 611 -11.27 -0.77 -9.35
C SER A 611 -10.83 -2.13 -8.81
N LEU A 612 -11.43 -2.52 -7.68
CA LEU A 612 -11.29 -3.80 -7.02
C LEU A 612 -12.64 -4.23 -6.42
N ASP A 613 -13.01 -5.49 -6.59
CA ASP A 613 -14.22 -6.11 -6.02
C ASP A 613 -13.87 -7.49 -5.44
N ILE A 614 -14.43 -7.83 -4.28
CA ILE A 614 -14.28 -9.15 -3.65
C ILE A 614 -15.67 -9.71 -3.38
N ASP A 615 -15.94 -10.89 -3.92
CA ASP A 615 -17.19 -11.61 -3.67
C ASP A 615 -17.29 -12.06 -2.20
N LEU A 616 -18.45 -11.80 -1.60
CA LEU A 616 -18.84 -12.29 -0.29
C LEU A 616 -19.91 -13.37 -0.41
N LEU A 617 -19.62 -14.51 0.18
CA LEU A 617 -20.45 -15.70 0.12
C LEU A 617 -21.00 -16.02 1.50
N ASN A 618 -22.22 -16.56 1.54
CA ASN A 618 -22.69 -17.21 2.75
C ASN A 618 -21.92 -18.51 2.96
N PRO A 619 -21.50 -18.82 4.19
CA PRO A 619 -20.84 -20.07 4.46
C PRO A 619 -21.81 -21.24 4.31
N VAL A 620 -21.36 -22.36 3.76
CA VAL A 620 -22.19 -23.57 3.69
C VAL A 620 -22.30 -24.24 5.06
N ALA A 621 -21.30 -24.03 5.93
CA ALA A 621 -21.30 -24.41 7.34
C ALA A 621 -20.47 -23.40 8.17
N GLU A 622 -20.73 -23.26 9.47
CA GLU A 622 -19.92 -22.44 10.38
C GLU A 622 -18.53 -23.03 10.58
N ARG A 623 -18.45 -24.33 10.86
CA ARG A 623 -17.19 -25.04 11.04
C ARG A 623 -17.40 -26.49 10.64
N ILE A 624 -16.39 -27.10 10.05
CA ILE A 624 -16.42 -28.52 9.71
C ILE A 624 -15.09 -29.11 10.14
N THR A 625 -15.11 -30.05 11.08
CA THR A 625 -13.92 -30.77 11.53
C THR A 625 -13.91 -32.18 10.96
N ALA A 626 -12.73 -32.69 10.64
CA ALA A 626 -12.55 -34.04 10.18
C ALA A 626 -11.30 -34.71 10.76
N GLU A 627 -11.37 -36.03 10.90
CA GLU A 627 -10.23 -36.86 11.28
C GLU A 627 -10.24 -38.22 10.58
N LEU A 628 -9.05 -38.80 10.44
CA LEU A 628 -8.78 -40.00 9.67
C LEU A 628 -8.42 -41.19 10.57
N TRP A 629 -8.85 -42.39 10.20
CA TRP A 629 -8.40 -43.64 10.79
C TRP A 629 -8.31 -44.79 9.77
N PRO A 630 -7.25 -45.63 9.78
CA PRO A 630 -6.03 -45.50 10.59
C PRO A 630 -5.14 -44.35 10.09
N THR A 631 -4.21 -43.90 10.94
CA THR A 631 -3.22 -42.86 10.60
C THR A 631 -1.87 -43.42 10.13
N GLU A 632 -1.72 -44.74 10.11
CA GLU A 632 -0.49 -45.44 9.76
C GLU A 632 -0.82 -46.58 8.82
N VAL A 633 0.03 -46.79 7.81
CA VAL A 633 0.00 -47.97 6.95
C VAL A 633 1.14 -48.91 7.31
N GLU A 634 0.94 -50.22 7.21
CA GLU A 634 1.99 -51.20 7.52
C GLU A 634 2.99 -51.34 6.36
N ILE A 635 2.50 -51.25 5.12
CA ILE A 635 3.30 -51.48 3.91
C ILE A 635 3.14 -50.28 2.95
N PRO A 636 4.22 -49.52 2.68
CA PRO A 636 4.20 -48.45 1.67
C PRO A 636 3.71 -48.97 0.31
N GLY A 637 2.81 -48.23 -0.33
CA GLY A 637 2.24 -48.57 -1.65
C GLY A 637 1.20 -49.69 -1.61
N ALA A 638 1.04 -50.41 -0.50
CA ALA A 638 -0.06 -51.35 -0.36
C ALA A 638 -1.40 -50.62 -0.31
N ARG A 639 -2.41 -51.22 -0.92
CA ARG A 639 -3.76 -50.71 -0.93
C ARG A 639 -4.41 -50.98 0.43
N GLU A 640 -4.62 -49.94 1.21
CA GLU A 640 -5.26 -50.00 2.53
C GLU A 640 -6.63 -49.32 2.51
N THR A 641 -7.38 -49.45 3.61
CA THR A 641 -8.72 -48.86 3.77
C THR A 641 -8.70 -47.85 4.91
N PHE A 642 -9.24 -46.67 4.63
CA PHE A 642 -9.32 -45.55 5.56
C PHE A 642 -10.75 -45.11 5.76
N ASN A 643 -11.04 -44.58 6.95
CA ASN A 643 -12.28 -43.91 7.30
C ASN A 643 -11.95 -42.45 7.61
N VAL A 644 -12.68 -41.54 6.99
CA VAL A 644 -12.69 -40.12 7.36
C VAL A 644 -14.00 -39.83 8.05
N TYR A 645 -13.95 -39.39 9.30
CA TYR A 645 -15.11 -38.93 10.06
C TYR A 645 -15.18 -37.41 9.95
N VAL A 646 -16.39 -36.87 9.74
CA VAL A 646 -16.58 -35.44 9.53
C VAL A 646 -17.77 -34.92 10.32
N GLN A 647 -17.54 -33.89 11.14
CA GLN A 647 -18.56 -33.24 11.97
C GLN A 647 -18.78 -31.78 11.52
N PRO A 648 -19.89 -31.49 10.83
CA PRO A 648 -20.25 -30.11 10.50
C PRO A 648 -21.01 -29.42 11.65
N ASN A 649 -20.84 -28.11 11.74
CA ASN A 649 -21.57 -27.18 12.60
C ASN A 649 -22.09 -26.03 11.75
N PHE A 650 -23.33 -25.59 11.98
CA PHE A 650 -24.04 -24.66 11.09
C PHE A 650 -24.47 -23.39 11.83
N ILE A 651 -24.54 -22.27 11.12
CA ILE A 651 -25.12 -21.01 11.63
C ILE A 651 -26.63 -21.06 11.39
N GLU A 652 -27.43 -21.02 12.45
CA GLU A 652 -28.89 -20.94 12.39
C GLU A 652 -29.38 -19.48 12.32
N SER A 653 -28.74 -18.62 13.12
CA SER A 653 -29.07 -17.21 13.30
C SER A 653 -27.79 -16.36 13.43
N PRO A 654 -27.75 -15.13 12.90
CA PRO A 654 -28.84 -14.41 12.22
C PRO A 654 -29.08 -14.92 10.79
N VAL A 655 -30.32 -14.76 10.29
CA VAL A 655 -30.74 -15.21 8.94
C VAL A 655 -29.78 -14.77 7.82
N ARG A 656 -29.22 -13.57 7.92
CA ARG A 656 -28.27 -13.02 6.93
C ARG A 656 -26.94 -13.76 6.84
N SER A 657 -26.61 -14.60 7.81
CA SER A 657 -25.38 -15.42 7.86
C SER A 657 -25.73 -16.90 8.01
N ARG A 658 -27.00 -17.26 7.88
CA ARG A 658 -27.46 -18.64 8.03
C ARG A 658 -26.74 -19.52 7.02
N SER A 659 -26.21 -20.63 7.51
CA SER A 659 -25.55 -21.60 6.67
C SER A 659 -26.54 -22.24 5.72
N SER A 660 -26.18 -22.32 4.44
CA SER A 660 -27.03 -22.96 3.42
C SER A 660 -27.04 -24.48 3.52
N GLY A 661 -26.09 -25.08 4.26
CA GLY A 661 -25.83 -26.51 4.15
C GLY A 661 -25.02 -26.84 2.91
N PHE A 662 -24.62 -28.09 2.73
CA PHE A 662 -23.90 -28.56 1.54
C PHE A 662 -24.47 -29.90 1.05
N ASP A 663 -24.34 -30.15 -0.25
CA ASP A 663 -24.81 -31.37 -0.91
C ASP A 663 -23.71 -32.05 -1.75
N GLU A 664 -22.52 -31.45 -1.86
CA GLU A 664 -21.41 -32.02 -2.60
C GLU A 664 -20.12 -31.97 -1.77
N ILE A 665 -19.37 -33.07 -1.79
CA ILE A 665 -18.17 -33.30 -0.98
C ILE A 665 -17.05 -33.77 -1.90
N LEU A 666 -15.92 -33.07 -1.86
CA LEU A 666 -14.69 -33.41 -2.57
C LEU A 666 -13.63 -33.82 -1.56
N LEU A 667 -13.11 -35.03 -1.70
CA LEU A 667 -11.92 -35.52 -1.02
C LEU A 667 -10.80 -35.65 -2.05
N THR A 668 -9.62 -35.12 -1.74
CA THR A 668 -8.42 -35.22 -2.58
C THR A 668 -7.25 -35.73 -1.75
N MET A 669 -6.48 -36.65 -2.32
CA MET A 669 -5.25 -37.19 -1.75
C MET A 669 -4.16 -37.11 -2.83
N PRO A 670 -3.50 -35.94 -2.99
CA PRO A 670 -2.67 -35.62 -4.16
C PRO A 670 -1.47 -36.53 -4.43
N ALA A 671 -1.08 -37.35 -3.45
CA ALA A 671 0.05 -38.28 -3.52
C ALA A 671 -0.39 -39.75 -3.77
N SER A 672 -1.65 -39.96 -4.14
CA SER A 672 -2.23 -41.27 -4.42
C SER A 672 -3.03 -41.25 -5.71
N GLU A 673 -3.16 -42.40 -6.34
CA GLU A 673 -3.97 -42.62 -7.55
C GLU A 673 -4.80 -43.89 -7.37
N ASN A 674 -5.89 -44.05 -8.12
CA ASN A 674 -6.83 -45.16 -8.01
C ASN A 674 -7.54 -45.22 -6.64
N ILE A 675 -7.87 -44.06 -6.07
CA ILE A 675 -8.67 -43.99 -4.84
C ILE A 675 -10.10 -44.45 -5.13
N GLU A 676 -10.59 -45.39 -4.33
CA GLU A 676 -11.91 -46.00 -4.49
C GLU A 676 -12.76 -45.75 -3.26
N LEU A 677 -13.93 -45.13 -3.45
CA LEU A 677 -14.91 -45.00 -2.39
C LEU A 677 -15.63 -46.34 -2.19
N ILE A 678 -15.58 -46.88 -0.97
CA ILE A 678 -16.21 -48.16 -0.60
C ILE A 678 -17.60 -47.90 -0.02
N GLU A 679 -17.66 -47.02 0.97
CA GLU A 679 -18.89 -46.68 1.68
C GLU A 679 -18.92 -45.17 1.96
N PHE A 680 -20.12 -44.61 1.90
CA PHE A 680 -20.44 -43.32 2.50
C PHE A 680 -21.46 -43.58 3.61
N ALA A 681 -21.33 -42.96 4.77
CA ALA A 681 -22.33 -43.09 5.83
C ALA A 681 -22.72 -41.73 6.38
N VAL A 682 -23.98 -41.58 6.80
CA VAL A 682 -24.52 -40.38 7.45
C VAL A 682 -25.17 -40.80 8.76
N GLY A 683 -24.86 -40.08 9.85
CA GLY A 683 -25.28 -40.43 11.21
C GLY A 683 -24.11 -40.74 12.13
N ASN A 684 -24.41 -41.26 13.31
CA ASN A 684 -23.42 -41.57 14.36
C ASN A 684 -23.60 -43.00 14.87
N GLY A 685 -22.50 -43.77 14.93
CA GLY A 685 -22.48 -45.05 15.63
C GLY A 685 -23.41 -46.11 15.02
N GLU A 686 -24.22 -46.77 15.86
CA GLU A 686 -25.14 -47.84 15.42
C GLU A 686 -26.32 -47.34 14.57
N ASP A 687 -26.61 -46.04 14.59
CA ASP A 687 -27.68 -45.39 13.81
C ASP A 687 -27.16 -44.81 12.48
N GLU A 688 -25.93 -45.15 12.05
CA GLU A 688 -25.40 -44.75 10.75
C GLU A 688 -26.21 -45.35 9.60
N GLN A 689 -26.69 -44.48 8.71
CA GLN A 689 -27.19 -44.88 7.42
C GLN A 689 -26.01 -45.10 6.47
N ILE A 690 -25.80 -46.34 6.03
CA ILE A 690 -24.67 -46.72 5.16
C ILE A 690 -25.14 -46.79 3.71
N PHE A 691 -24.40 -46.10 2.85
CA PHE A 691 -24.53 -46.13 1.39
C PHE A 691 -23.33 -46.89 0.82
N ALA A 692 -23.61 -48.01 0.15
CA ALA A 692 -22.58 -48.86 -0.45
C ALA A 692 -22.82 -49.02 -1.96
N ALA A 693 -21.77 -49.35 -2.69
CA ALA A 693 -21.84 -49.56 -4.13
C ALA A 693 -22.64 -50.82 -4.46
N GLY A 694 -23.62 -50.67 -5.35
CA GLY A 694 -24.41 -51.78 -5.90
C GLY A 694 -23.78 -52.36 -7.16
N THR A 695 -24.60 -52.56 -8.20
CA THR A 695 -24.13 -52.98 -9.53
C THR A 695 -23.59 -51.81 -10.37
N ASP A 696 -24.01 -50.58 -10.05
CA ASP A 696 -23.52 -49.34 -10.67
C ASP A 696 -22.56 -48.64 -9.69
N PRO A 697 -21.26 -48.52 -9.98
CA PRO A 697 -20.29 -47.87 -9.10
C PRO A 697 -20.46 -46.34 -9.02
N THR A 698 -21.30 -45.75 -9.87
CA THR A 698 -21.59 -44.31 -9.86
C THR A 698 -22.70 -43.92 -8.88
N ILE A 699 -23.38 -44.91 -8.27
CA ILE A 699 -24.48 -44.69 -7.32
C ILE A 699 -24.28 -45.60 -6.10
N LEU A 700 -24.14 -44.99 -4.93
CA LEU A 700 -24.24 -45.69 -3.64
C LEU A 700 -25.69 -45.67 -3.18
N SER A 701 -26.19 -46.79 -2.66
CA SER A 701 -27.57 -46.91 -2.17
C SER A 701 -27.61 -47.36 -0.72
N ALA A 702 -28.57 -46.86 0.05
CA ALA A 702 -28.87 -47.30 1.41
C ALA A 702 -30.12 -48.21 1.46
N ASP A 703 -30.34 -48.87 2.60
CA ASP A 703 -31.42 -49.84 2.81
C ASP A 703 -32.84 -49.24 2.69
N ASP A 704 -32.99 -47.94 2.90
CA ASP A 704 -34.25 -47.21 2.78
C ASP A 704 -34.54 -46.70 1.35
N GLY A 705 -33.63 -46.97 0.40
CA GLY A 705 -33.73 -46.56 -0.99
C GLY A 705 -33.18 -45.16 -1.32
N SER A 706 -32.60 -44.45 -0.34
CA SER A 706 -31.88 -43.20 -0.61
C SER A 706 -30.55 -43.45 -1.33
N THR A 707 -30.09 -42.46 -2.11
CA THR A 707 -28.89 -42.61 -2.94
C THR A 707 -27.86 -41.48 -2.78
N VAL A 708 -26.61 -41.80 -3.10
CA VAL A 708 -25.50 -40.85 -3.20
C VAL A 708 -24.80 -41.07 -4.53
N GLN A 709 -24.66 -40.00 -5.32
CA GLN A 709 -23.99 -40.05 -6.61
C GLN A 709 -22.48 -39.91 -6.44
N VAL A 710 -21.71 -40.79 -7.05
CA VAL A 710 -20.25 -40.71 -7.16
C VAL A 710 -19.93 -40.11 -8.53
N LEU A 711 -19.59 -38.82 -8.54
CA LEU A 711 -19.34 -38.06 -9.76
C LEU A 711 -17.92 -38.28 -10.31
N SER A 712 -16.98 -38.59 -9.41
CA SER A 712 -15.60 -38.95 -9.76
C SER A 712 -15.02 -39.84 -8.67
N ALA A 713 -14.42 -40.97 -9.07
CA ALA A 713 -13.62 -41.84 -8.23
C ALA A 713 -12.61 -42.59 -9.13
N GLY A 714 -11.48 -43.02 -8.59
CA GLY A 714 -10.41 -43.72 -9.32
C GLY A 714 -9.21 -42.86 -9.71
N GLY A 715 -9.26 -41.54 -9.51
CA GLY A 715 -8.10 -40.66 -9.62
C GLY A 715 -7.39 -40.48 -8.29
N ASP A 716 -6.90 -39.27 -8.05
CA ASP A 716 -6.42 -38.77 -6.74
C ASP A 716 -7.55 -38.17 -5.89
N SER A 717 -8.80 -38.30 -6.33
CA SER A 717 -9.95 -37.63 -5.75
C SER A 717 -11.23 -38.46 -5.79
N ILE A 718 -12.07 -38.23 -4.77
CA ILE A 718 -13.44 -38.72 -4.65
C ILE A 718 -14.35 -37.50 -4.63
N LEU A 719 -15.33 -37.47 -5.52
CA LEU A 719 -16.38 -36.44 -5.56
C LEU A 719 -17.73 -37.12 -5.40
N VAL A 720 -18.44 -36.79 -4.33
CA VAL A 720 -19.79 -37.30 -4.06
C VAL A 720 -20.82 -36.18 -4.00
N ARG A 721 -22.03 -36.47 -4.49
CA ARG A 721 -23.21 -35.60 -4.37
C ARG A 721 -24.34 -36.35 -3.69
N LEU A 722 -24.95 -35.69 -2.72
CA LEU A 722 -26.06 -36.17 -1.92
C LEU A 722 -27.40 -35.73 -2.57
N ASP A 723 -28.43 -36.57 -2.45
CA ASP A 723 -29.78 -36.24 -2.92
C ASP A 723 -30.42 -35.06 -2.14
N GLY A 724 -29.92 -34.79 -0.93
CA GLY A 724 -30.37 -33.71 -0.06
C GLY A 724 -29.21 -32.94 0.56
N THR A 725 -29.49 -31.72 1.00
CA THR A 725 -28.50 -30.88 1.66
C THR A 725 -28.30 -31.29 3.12
N LEU A 726 -27.07 -31.59 3.51
CA LEU A 726 -26.70 -31.74 4.92
C LEU A 726 -26.72 -30.36 5.60
N ASN A 727 -27.44 -30.28 6.71
CA ASN A 727 -27.64 -29.05 7.46
C ASN A 727 -27.78 -29.36 8.97
N ILE A 728 -28.07 -28.33 9.77
CA ILE A 728 -28.32 -28.43 11.21
C ILE A 728 -29.38 -29.49 11.52
N VAL A 729 -29.11 -30.33 12.51
CA VAL A 729 -30.06 -31.34 12.99
C VAL A 729 -31.22 -30.61 13.69
N PRO A 730 -32.48 -30.84 13.32
CA PRO A 730 -33.63 -30.11 13.86
C PRO A 730 -33.75 -30.13 15.40
N ASP A 731 -33.40 -31.23 16.04
CA ASP A 731 -33.59 -31.42 17.49
C ASP A 731 -32.28 -31.36 18.29
N ALA A 732 -31.15 -31.00 17.68
CA ALA A 732 -29.86 -30.93 18.38
C ALA A 732 -29.73 -29.70 19.30
N ASP A 733 -28.89 -29.77 20.33
CA ASP A 733 -28.63 -28.61 21.19
C ASP A 733 -27.97 -27.46 20.41
N ARG A 734 -28.35 -26.23 20.78
CA ARG A 734 -27.87 -25.00 20.15
C ARG A 734 -26.85 -24.33 21.05
N VAL A 735 -25.83 -23.74 20.44
CA VAL A 735 -24.85 -22.90 21.10
C VAL A 735 -25.19 -21.44 20.83
N TYR A 736 -25.52 -20.71 21.89
CA TYR A 736 -25.94 -19.31 21.81
C TYR A 736 -24.77 -18.40 22.15
N ASN A 737 -24.18 -17.73 21.16
CA ASN A 737 -23.01 -16.88 21.41
C ASN A 737 -23.39 -15.43 21.72
N ARG A 738 -22.72 -14.80 22.67
CA ARG A 738 -22.77 -13.36 22.93
C ARG A 738 -21.57 -12.68 22.29
N ILE A 739 -21.76 -11.51 21.71
CA ILE A 739 -20.68 -10.62 21.25
C ILE A 739 -20.08 -9.94 22.48
N THR A 740 -18.77 -10.13 22.68
CA THR A 740 -18.00 -9.54 23.80
C THR A 740 -17.10 -8.43 23.30
N LEU A 741 -16.97 -7.36 24.10
CA LEU A 741 -16.14 -6.19 23.80
C LEU A 741 -14.75 -6.25 24.49
N GLU A 742 -13.84 -5.39 24.05
CA GLU A 742 -12.54 -5.20 24.71
C GLU A 742 -12.73 -4.85 26.19
N GLY A 743 -11.95 -5.51 27.06
CA GLY A 743 -12.03 -5.32 28.50
C GLY A 743 -13.08 -6.19 29.22
N GLU A 744 -14.01 -6.82 28.49
CA GLU A 744 -14.85 -7.87 29.07
C GLU A 744 -14.01 -9.09 29.46
N GLN A 745 -14.55 -9.90 30.36
CA GLN A 745 -13.89 -11.06 30.92
C GLN A 745 -14.55 -12.36 30.46
N VAL A 746 -13.76 -13.33 30.03
CA VAL A 746 -14.27 -14.63 29.53
C VAL A 746 -13.61 -15.82 30.22
N PRO A 747 -14.34 -16.92 30.46
CA PRO A 747 -13.84 -18.08 31.21
C PRO A 747 -13.09 -19.09 30.32
N VAL A 748 -12.54 -18.65 29.19
CA VAL A 748 -11.90 -19.52 28.19
C VAL A 748 -10.53 -19.01 27.76
N THR A 749 -9.68 -19.89 27.26
CA THR A 749 -8.37 -19.57 26.66
C THR A 749 -8.54 -18.78 25.36
N GLN A 750 -7.44 -18.45 24.69
CA GLN A 750 -7.49 -17.81 23.37
C GLN A 750 -8.08 -18.75 22.31
N GLU A 751 -7.94 -20.06 22.51
CA GLU A 751 -8.44 -21.14 21.67
C GLU A 751 -9.88 -21.56 22.02
N GLY A 752 -10.53 -20.86 22.97
CA GLY A 752 -11.91 -21.15 23.36
C GLY A 752 -12.09 -22.34 24.31
N LEU A 753 -11.00 -22.92 24.84
CA LEU A 753 -11.06 -23.99 25.84
C LEU A 753 -11.34 -23.43 27.24
N PRO A 754 -12.00 -24.17 28.16
CA PRO A 754 -12.18 -23.71 29.54
C PRO A 754 -10.86 -23.30 30.21
N LEU A 755 -10.82 -22.11 30.81
CA LEU A 755 -9.60 -21.56 31.40
C LEU A 755 -9.33 -22.23 32.76
N THR A 756 -8.25 -23.02 32.83
CA THR A 756 -7.80 -23.68 34.06
C THR A 756 -6.92 -22.76 34.89
N GLY A 757 -6.75 -23.04 36.20
CA GLY A 757 -5.86 -22.26 37.06
C GLY A 757 -4.39 -22.26 36.61
N ALA A 758 -3.93 -23.34 35.99
CA ALA A 758 -2.58 -23.42 35.41
C ALA A 758 -2.43 -22.51 34.18
N ALA A 759 -3.39 -22.55 33.25
CA ALA A 759 -3.41 -21.69 32.07
C ALA A 759 -3.59 -20.22 32.42
N TYR A 760 -4.41 -19.92 33.44
CA TYR A 760 -4.54 -18.57 33.99
C TYR A 760 -3.21 -18.03 34.53
N GLY A 761 -2.43 -18.88 35.21
CA GLY A 761 -1.11 -18.50 35.75
C GLY A 761 -0.05 -18.18 34.68
N THR A 762 -0.24 -18.61 33.43
CA THR A 762 0.65 -18.28 32.30
C THR A 762 0.26 -17.00 31.55
N LEU A 763 -0.92 -16.43 31.83
CA LEU A 763 -1.35 -15.17 31.24
C LEU A 763 -0.48 -14.01 31.74
N ASN A 764 -0.32 -12.99 30.91
CA ASN A 764 0.29 -11.74 31.35
C ASN A 764 -0.58 -11.10 32.44
N ALA A 765 0.04 -10.37 33.37
CA ALA A 765 -0.64 -9.80 34.53
C ALA A 765 -1.81 -8.86 34.16
N ASP A 766 -1.77 -8.29 32.97
CA ASP A 766 -2.73 -7.36 32.41
C ASP A 766 -3.87 -8.05 31.63
N GLU A 767 -3.76 -9.37 31.40
CA GLU A 767 -4.78 -10.25 30.81
C GLU A 767 -5.46 -11.14 31.86
N GLN A 768 -4.91 -11.23 33.07
CA GLN A 768 -5.49 -11.94 34.21
C GLN A 768 -6.75 -11.21 34.71
N GLY A 769 -7.90 -11.88 34.63
CA GLY A 769 -9.20 -11.37 35.09
C GLY A 769 -9.57 -11.84 36.49
N ASP A 770 -10.88 -11.97 36.74
CA ASP A 770 -11.43 -12.40 38.02
C ASP A 770 -11.20 -13.89 38.23
N ILE A 771 -11.09 -14.29 39.50
CA ILE A 771 -11.23 -15.69 39.93
C ILE A 771 -12.50 -15.76 40.77
N ARG A 772 -13.49 -16.52 40.30
CA ARG A 772 -14.80 -16.64 40.95
C ARG A 772 -15.01 -18.01 41.55
N TYR A 773 -15.51 -18.05 42.77
CA TYR A 773 -15.71 -19.25 43.57
C TYR A 773 -17.19 -19.53 43.73
N PHE A 774 -17.64 -20.76 43.48
CA PHE A 774 -19.05 -21.11 43.54
C PHE A 774 -19.29 -22.17 44.61
N ARG A 775 -20.29 -21.96 45.46
CA ARG A 775 -20.87 -23.01 46.32
C ARG A 775 -21.88 -23.80 45.51
N ASP A 776 -21.82 -25.12 45.59
CA ASP A 776 -22.82 -26.02 45.02
C ASP A 776 -23.70 -26.60 46.14
N VAL A 777 -25.01 -26.30 46.09
CA VAL A 777 -26.00 -26.93 46.96
C VAL A 777 -27.03 -27.64 46.10
N GLY A 778 -26.83 -28.94 45.88
CA GLY A 778 -27.78 -29.77 45.14
C GLY A 778 -27.92 -29.41 43.66
N GLY A 779 -26.83 -28.97 43.02
CA GLY A 779 -26.78 -28.56 41.61
C GLY A 779 -27.03 -27.06 41.39
N VAL A 780 -27.29 -26.29 42.46
CA VAL A 780 -27.47 -24.83 42.37
C VAL A 780 -26.18 -24.12 42.74
N LEU A 781 -25.58 -23.43 41.75
CA LEU A 781 -24.34 -22.68 41.92
C LEU A 781 -24.60 -21.25 42.41
N THR A 782 -24.10 -20.94 43.60
CA THR A 782 -24.14 -19.59 44.19
C THR A 782 -22.73 -19.05 44.36
N GLU A 783 -22.45 -17.86 43.85
CA GLU A 783 -21.13 -17.23 43.98
C GLU A 783 -20.83 -16.87 45.44
N THR A 784 -19.59 -17.10 45.87
CA THR A 784 -19.09 -16.83 47.23
C THR A 784 -17.67 -16.29 47.15
N ASP A 785 -17.17 -15.66 48.22
CA ASP A 785 -15.77 -15.22 48.29
C ASP A 785 -14.80 -16.40 48.55
N GLN A 786 -13.51 -16.17 48.26
CA GLN A 786 -12.47 -17.18 48.40
C GLN A 786 -12.34 -17.72 49.83
N THR A 787 -12.51 -16.89 50.86
CA THR A 787 -12.38 -17.31 52.26
C THR A 787 -13.53 -18.22 52.62
N SER A 788 -14.76 -17.78 52.37
CA SER A 788 -15.97 -18.57 52.59
C SER A 788 -15.96 -19.89 51.81
N TYR A 789 -15.44 -19.89 50.58
CA TYR A 789 -15.32 -21.11 49.76
C TYR A 789 -14.38 -22.14 50.39
N ARG A 790 -13.24 -21.72 50.94
CA ARG A 790 -12.27 -22.62 51.57
C ARG A 790 -12.81 -23.26 52.85
N ASP A 791 -13.75 -22.60 53.52
CA ASP A 791 -14.39 -23.08 54.74
C ASP A 791 -15.61 -24.00 54.46
N LEU A 792 -16.05 -24.11 53.18
CA LEU A 792 -17.13 -25.02 52.81
C LEU A 792 -16.70 -26.48 52.94
N PRO A 793 -17.63 -27.38 53.33
CA PRO A 793 -17.43 -28.82 53.15
C PRO A 793 -17.10 -29.13 51.69
N GLN A 794 -16.17 -30.05 51.44
CA GLN A 794 -15.71 -30.37 50.08
C GLN A 794 -16.85 -30.77 49.12
N LYS A 795 -17.93 -31.37 49.65
CA LYS A 795 -19.15 -31.71 48.89
C LYS A 795 -20.02 -30.51 48.47
N GLU A 796 -19.77 -29.33 49.03
CA GLU A 796 -20.46 -28.07 48.73
C GLU A 796 -19.55 -27.07 48.00
N GLN A 797 -18.27 -27.42 47.82
CA GLN A 797 -17.34 -26.66 46.99
C GLN A 797 -17.68 -26.95 45.52
N GLY A 798 -18.33 -25.98 44.87
CA GLY A 798 -18.60 -26.01 43.44
C GLY A 798 -17.37 -25.61 42.62
N PRO A 799 -17.51 -25.30 41.33
CA PRO A 799 -16.38 -24.97 40.47
C PRO A 799 -15.70 -23.66 40.88
N VAL A 800 -14.40 -23.56 40.61
CA VAL A 800 -13.65 -22.28 40.57
C VAL A 800 -13.49 -21.90 39.11
N ARG A 801 -13.94 -20.71 38.72
CA ARG A 801 -13.82 -20.21 37.35
C ARG A 801 -12.76 -19.12 37.28
N PHE A 802 -11.87 -19.26 36.31
CA PHE A 802 -10.82 -18.29 36.00
C PHE A 802 -11.25 -17.51 34.78
N PHE A 803 -11.08 -16.18 34.80
CA PHE A 803 -11.42 -15.33 33.68
C PHE A 803 -10.17 -14.67 33.10
N ARG A 804 -10.16 -14.44 31.79
CA ARG A 804 -9.17 -13.56 31.15
C ARG A 804 -9.84 -12.31 30.62
N VAL A 805 -9.15 -11.19 30.71
CA VAL A 805 -9.56 -9.91 30.13
C VAL A 805 -9.32 -9.96 28.63
N LEU A 806 -10.34 -9.66 27.83
CA LEU A 806 -10.22 -9.60 26.38
C LEU A 806 -9.39 -8.39 25.95
N ARG A 807 -8.39 -8.67 25.12
CA ARG A 807 -7.59 -7.68 24.40
C ARG A 807 -8.17 -7.55 22.99
N GLY A 808 -8.67 -6.36 22.68
CA GLY A 808 -9.30 -6.05 21.39
C GLY A 808 -10.78 -6.38 21.28
N ASP A 809 -11.44 -5.71 20.34
CA ASP A 809 -12.89 -5.77 20.15
C ASP A 809 -13.29 -6.89 19.17
N GLY A 810 -14.32 -7.69 19.49
CA GLY A 810 -15.10 -8.42 18.48
C GLY A 810 -15.22 -9.94 18.56
N ALA A 811 -14.80 -10.59 19.63
CA ALA A 811 -14.99 -12.03 19.83
C ALA A 811 -16.45 -12.38 20.21
N GLN A 812 -16.78 -13.68 20.10
CA GLN A 812 -18.10 -14.20 20.48
C GLN A 812 -17.92 -15.45 21.34
N PHE A 813 -18.69 -15.57 22.43
CA PHE A 813 -18.57 -16.70 23.36
C PHE A 813 -19.93 -17.17 23.85
N PRO A 814 -20.11 -18.47 24.14
CA PRO A 814 -21.39 -19.01 24.55
C PRO A 814 -21.65 -18.89 26.06
N PHE A 815 -21.12 -17.85 26.71
CA PHE A 815 -21.20 -17.68 28.16
C PHE A 815 -21.73 -16.30 28.54
N ASP A 816 -22.36 -16.21 29.72
CA ASP A 816 -22.70 -14.96 30.36
C ASP A 816 -21.53 -14.36 31.17
N ASP A 817 -21.77 -13.24 31.87
CA ASP A 817 -20.75 -12.55 32.68
C ASP A 817 -20.30 -13.33 33.93
N ARG A 818 -21.01 -14.41 34.28
CA ARG A 818 -20.64 -15.33 35.36
C ARG A 818 -19.94 -16.58 34.84
N GLY A 819 -19.80 -16.69 33.52
CA GLY A 819 -19.23 -17.87 32.85
C GLY A 819 -20.20 -19.06 32.79
N ASP A 820 -21.50 -18.83 32.97
CA ASP A 820 -22.53 -19.84 32.75
C ASP A 820 -22.87 -19.92 31.25
N SER A 821 -23.09 -21.12 30.72
CA SER A 821 -23.48 -21.30 29.32
C SER A 821 -24.80 -20.59 29.02
N LEU A 822 -24.88 -19.90 27.89
CA LEU A 822 -26.08 -19.20 27.46
C LEU A 822 -27.11 -20.18 26.89
N ASP A 823 -28.30 -20.18 27.49
CA ASP A 823 -29.47 -20.80 26.89
C ASP A 823 -30.25 -19.81 26.01
N ALA A 824 -31.29 -20.31 25.35
CA ALA A 824 -32.15 -19.51 24.48
C ALA A 824 -32.81 -18.32 25.22
N VAL A 825 -33.15 -18.48 26.51
CA VAL A 825 -33.85 -17.47 27.30
C VAL A 825 -32.88 -16.33 27.66
N ALA A 826 -31.70 -16.67 28.15
CA ALA A 826 -30.63 -15.73 28.48
C ALA A 826 -30.18 -14.96 27.23
N TYR A 827 -29.94 -15.66 26.12
CA TYR A 827 -29.58 -15.04 24.84
C TYR A 827 -30.64 -14.04 24.36
N ASN A 828 -31.92 -14.39 24.47
CA ASN A 828 -33.02 -13.51 24.05
C ASN A 828 -33.25 -12.32 24.99
N ARG A 829 -32.63 -12.28 26.17
CA ARG A 829 -32.59 -11.10 27.05
C ARG A 829 -31.46 -10.14 26.71
N LEU A 830 -30.43 -10.59 25.99
CA LEU A 830 -29.35 -9.72 25.52
C LEU A 830 -29.90 -8.62 24.60
N GLN A 831 -29.26 -7.46 24.64
CA GLN A 831 -29.48 -6.41 23.65
C GLN A 831 -29.20 -6.97 22.25
N SER A 832 -29.97 -6.51 21.26
CA SER A 832 -29.83 -7.00 19.87
C SER A 832 -28.40 -6.87 19.32
N THR A 833 -27.66 -5.85 19.75
CA THR A 833 -26.25 -5.58 19.39
C THR A 833 -25.24 -6.50 20.09
N SER A 834 -25.63 -7.16 21.18
CA SER A 834 -24.80 -8.09 21.94
C SER A 834 -25.07 -9.56 21.58
N ARG A 835 -26.05 -9.82 20.71
CA ARG A 835 -26.39 -11.17 20.24
C ARG A 835 -25.45 -11.61 19.13
N GLY A 836 -24.68 -12.65 19.40
CA GLY A 836 -23.79 -13.31 18.44
C GLY A 836 -24.51 -14.38 17.63
N VAL A 837 -23.74 -15.21 16.94
CA VAL A 837 -24.25 -16.31 16.13
C VAL A 837 -24.85 -17.41 17.01
N VAL A 838 -25.98 -17.98 16.56
CA VAL A 838 -26.51 -19.22 17.13
C VAL A 838 -26.10 -20.34 16.19
N THR A 839 -25.41 -21.34 16.73
CA THR A 839 -24.91 -22.47 15.96
C THR A 839 -25.47 -23.78 16.49
N GLY A 840 -25.43 -24.82 15.65
CA GLY A 840 -25.77 -26.18 16.08
C GLY A 840 -25.19 -27.22 15.13
N PRO A 841 -25.00 -28.46 15.62
CA PRO A 841 -24.35 -29.50 14.86
C PRO A 841 -25.25 -30.01 13.74
N GLY A 842 -24.64 -30.43 12.64
CA GLY A 842 -25.31 -31.25 11.64
C GLY A 842 -25.10 -32.74 11.84
N GLN A 843 -25.70 -33.51 10.93
CA GLN A 843 -25.41 -34.93 10.85
C GLN A 843 -23.94 -35.14 10.47
N ARG A 844 -23.24 -35.96 11.27
CA ARG A 844 -21.91 -36.46 10.94
C ARG A 844 -22.00 -37.31 9.68
N PHE A 845 -20.92 -37.38 8.95
CA PHE A 845 -20.77 -38.36 7.87
C PHE A 845 -19.38 -38.98 7.88
N ARG A 846 -19.29 -40.15 7.26
CA ARG A 846 -18.08 -40.96 7.13
C ARG A 846 -17.82 -41.30 5.67
N LEU A 847 -16.60 -41.07 5.19
CA LEU A 847 -16.12 -41.61 3.92
C LEU A 847 -15.18 -42.78 4.20
N ARG A 848 -15.56 -43.98 3.78
CA ARG A 848 -14.68 -45.14 3.80
C ARG A 848 -14.14 -45.38 2.40
N PHE A 849 -12.83 -45.27 2.22
CA PHE A 849 -12.20 -45.40 0.91
C PHE A 849 -10.97 -46.30 0.98
N SER A 850 -10.58 -46.87 -0.17
CA SER A 850 -9.35 -47.61 -0.33
C SER A 850 -8.38 -46.87 -1.25
N ALA A 851 -7.11 -46.80 -0.84
CA ALA A 851 -6.06 -46.16 -1.62
C ALA A 851 -4.68 -46.72 -1.27
N PRO A 852 -3.73 -46.73 -2.23
CA PRO A 852 -2.31 -46.93 -1.91
C PRO A 852 -1.68 -45.65 -1.36
N VAL A 853 -0.77 -45.76 -0.38
CA VAL A 853 -0.06 -44.61 0.23
C VAL A 853 1.44 -44.74 -0.03
N PHE A 854 2.01 -43.81 -0.80
CA PHE A 854 3.42 -43.86 -1.19
C PHE A 854 4.34 -42.93 -0.38
N LEU A 855 3.76 -41.90 0.25
CA LEU A 855 4.50 -40.84 0.92
C LEU A 855 4.13 -40.74 2.41
N ASN A 856 5.15 -40.74 3.27
CA ASN A 856 4.97 -40.40 4.67
C ASN A 856 4.47 -38.94 4.80
N GLY A 857 3.44 -38.71 5.62
CA GLY A 857 2.82 -37.40 5.76
C GLY A 857 1.82 -37.06 4.64
N THR A 858 1.34 -38.04 3.87
CA THR A 858 0.27 -37.82 2.89
C THR A 858 -0.95 -37.27 3.60
N THR A 859 -1.35 -36.04 3.28
CA THR A 859 -2.45 -35.34 3.96
C THR A 859 -3.65 -35.24 3.04
N LEU A 860 -4.81 -35.70 3.52
CA LEU A 860 -6.08 -35.53 2.82
C LEU A 860 -6.51 -34.08 2.82
N ARG A 861 -7.12 -33.65 1.72
CA ARG A 861 -7.81 -32.36 1.59
C ARG A 861 -9.27 -32.62 1.33
N ILE A 862 -10.14 -31.98 2.09
CA ILE A 862 -11.58 -32.17 1.95
C ILE A 862 -12.25 -30.80 1.86
N ALA A 863 -13.21 -30.67 0.95
CA ALA A 863 -14.00 -29.47 0.78
C ALA A 863 -15.45 -29.83 0.49
N VAL A 864 -16.36 -28.90 0.81
CA VAL A 864 -17.80 -29.04 0.58
C VAL A 864 -18.38 -27.83 -0.12
N ARG A 865 -19.51 -27.99 -0.81
CA ARG A 865 -20.26 -26.87 -1.39
C ARG A 865 -21.76 -27.18 -1.49
N ASN A 866 -22.53 -26.14 -1.72
CA ASN A 866 -23.96 -26.25 -2.01
C ASN A 866 -24.22 -25.98 -3.49
N THR A 867 -24.54 -27.02 -4.23
CA THR A 867 -24.81 -26.98 -5.66
C THR A 867 -26.29 -26.82 -5.98
N ASP A 868 -27.16 -26.68 -4.99
CA ASP A 868 -28.63 -26.63 -5.14
C ASP A 868 -29.14 -27.81 -5.99
N GLY A 869 -28.79 -29.03 -5.56
CA GLY A 869 -29.16 -30.27 -6.24
C GLY A 869 -28.45 -30.45 -7.59
N GLY A 870 -27.24 -29.89 -7.74
CA GLY A 870 -26.46 -29.96 -8.97
C GLY A 870 -26.78 -28.88 -10.02
N SER A 871 -27.67 -27.94 -9.73
CA SER A 871 -28.03 -26.85 -10.67
C SER A 871 -26.98 -25.73 -10.72
N ASN A 872 -26.22 -25.53 -9.65
CA ASN A 872 -25.16 -24.52 -9.51
C ASN A 872 -23.78 -25.18 -9.34
N LEU A 873 -23.24 -25.76 -10.41
CA LEU A 873 -21.91 -26.39 -10.41
C LEU A 873 -20.74 -25.41 -10.29
N SER A 874 -21.01 -24.10 -10.37
CA SER A 874 -20.04 -23.02 -10.10
C SER A 874 -19.99 -22.62 -8.62
N ALA A 875 -20.77 -23.29 -7.75
CA ALA A 875 -20.77 -23.00 -6.34
C ALA A 875 -19.36 -23.15 -5.73
N PRO A 876 -18.96 -22.21 -4.85
CA PRO A 876 -17.63 -22.14 -4.26
C PRO A 876 -17.43 -23.24 -3.21
N TRP A 877 -16.21 -23.76 -3.13
CA TRP A 877 -15.80 -24.78 -2.17
C TRP A 877 -15.40 -24.16 -0.83
N GLN A 878 -15.89 -24.74 0.27
CA GLN A 878 -15.44 -24.45 1.63
C GLN A 878 -14.59 -25.63 2.14
N ALA A 879 -13.35 -25.35 2.55
CA ALA A 879 -12.45 -26.37 3.08
C ALA A 879 -12.91 -26.87 4.47
N ILE A 880 -12.56 -28.11 4.78
CA ILE A 880 -12.75 -28.76 6.08
C ILE A 880 -11.44 -28.70 6.87
N GLU A 881 -11.53 -28.47 8.18
CA GLU A 881 -10.37 -28.41 9.08
C GLU A 881 -10.12 -29.77 9.75
N GLN A 882 -8.86 -30.09 10.04
CA GLN A 882 -8.55 -31.27 10.86
C GLN A 882 -8.95 -31.03 12.32
N GLY A 883 -9.47 -32.05 13.00
CA GLY A 883 -9.79 -31.99 14.42
C GLY A 883 -10.79 -33.05 14.83
N ASN A 884 -11.15 -33.07 16.12
CA ASN A 884 -12.09 -34.05 16.65
C ASN A 884 -13.44 -33.95 15.91
N ALA A 885 -13.79 -35.03 15.22
CA ALA A 885 -15.08 -35.21 14.57
C ALA A 885 -15.88 -36.35 15.23
N ASP A 886 -15.19 -37.34 15.80
CA ASP A 886 -15.77 -38.48 16.49
C ASP A 886 -15.06 -38.73 17.82
N GLU A 887 -15.78 -38.71 18.94
CA GLU A 887 -15.19 -38.96 20.27
C GLU A 887 -14.53 -40.36 20.40
N ALA A 888 -14.94 -41.33 19.57
CA ALA A 888 -14.35 -42.66 19.54
C ALA A 888 -13.03 -42.72 18.75
N VAL A 889 -12.74 -41.70 17.93
CA VAL A 889 -11.52 -41.58 17.14
C VAL A 889 -10.64 -40.52 17.79
N LEU A 890 -9.39 -40.87 18.07
CA LEU A 890 -8.48 -40.01 18.83
C LEU A 890 -7.34 -39.47 17.96
N SER A 891 -7.50 -39.52 16.64
CA SER A 891 -6.42 -39.18 15.72
C SER A 891 -6.29 -37.67 15.52
N ASN A 892 -7.41 -36.93 15.47
CA ASN A 892 -7.45 -35.48 15.26
C ASN A 892 -6.61 -35.00 14.05
N THR A 893 -6.36 -35.86 13.08
CA THR A 893 -5.45 -35.61 11.96
C THR A 893 -6.02 -36.14 10.65
N LEU A 894 -5.63 -35.52 9.54
CA LEU A 894 -5.91 -35.98 8.18
C LEU A 894 -4.65 -36.51 7.47
N ALA A 895 -3.55 -36.69 8.21
CA ALA A 895 -2.28 -37.18 7.69
C ALA A 895 -2.11 -38.70 7.90
N ILE A 896 -1.51 -39.36 6.91
CA ILE A 896 -1.14 -40.76 6.93
C ILE A 896 0.38 -40.89 7.02
N ASN A 897 0.84 -41.71 7.96
CA ASN A 897 2.23 -42.02 8.19
C ASN A 897 2.61 -43.38 7.57
N VAL A 898 3.86 -43.49 7.13
CA VAL A 898 4.42 -44.67 6.47
C VAL A 898 5.75 -45.06 7.18
N PRO A 899 6.04 -46.34 7.45
CA PRO A 899 7.27 -46.79 8.09
C PRO A 899 8.54 -46.37 7.33
N VAL A 900 9.58 -45.96 8.07
CA VAL A 900 10.75 -45.21 7.53
C VAL A 900 11.79 -46.10 6.81
N ASP A 901 11.70 -47.44 6.86
CA ASP A 901 12.82 -48.34 6.52
C ASP A 901 12.87 -48.90 5.05
N GLY A 902 12.09 -48.38 4.09
CA GLY A 902 12.07 -48.89 2.70
C GLY A 902 13.13 -48.36 1.71
N ASN A 903 13.47 -49.11 0.65
CA ASN A 903 14.36 -48.71 -0.46
C ASN A 903 13.73 -47.61 -1.37
N LEU A 904 14.53 -46.75 -2.02
CA LEU A 904 14.05 -45.63 -2.87
C LEU A 904 13.36 -46.07 -4.19
N ILE A 905 13.76 -47.22 -4.73
CA ILE A 905 13.17 -47.85 -5.93
C ILE A 905 12.83 -49.30 -5.58
N ASP A 906 11.56 -49.68 -5.77
CA ASP A 906 11.11 -51.07 -5.68
C ASP A 906 10.31 -51.51 -6.92
N ALA A 907 10.11 -52.82 -7.07
CA ALA A 907 9.23 -53.44 -8.08
C ALA A 907 9.50 -53.10 -9.58
N LEU A 908 10.77 -53.00 -10.01
CA LEU A 908 11.12 -52.89 -11.45
C LEU A 908 10.55 -54.07 -12.23
N THR A 909 9.62 -53.79 -13.14
CA THR A 909 8.92 -54.77 -13.98
C THR A 909 9.10 -54.40 -15.44
N ILE A 910 9.46 -55.39 -16.26
CA ILE A 910 9.68 -55.23 -17.70
C ILE A 910 8.78 -56.25 -18.40
N ALA A 911 7.73 -55.78 -19.07
CA ALA A 911 6.77 -56.64 -19.75
C ALA A 911 6.22 -55.96 -21.02
N PRO A 912 6.01 -56.72 -22.11
CA PRO A 912 6.40 -58.12 -22.34
C PRO A 912 7.93 -58.32 -22.37
N ASN A 913 8.42 -59.49 -21.94
CA ASN A 913 9.83 -59.86 -21.98
C ASN A 913 9.98 -61.39 -22.19
N PRO A 914 10.32 -61.87 -23.40
CA PRO A 914 10.79 -61.09 -24.55
C PRO A 914 9.70 -60.23 -25.21
N PHE A 915 10.11 -59.14 -25.87
CA PHE A 915 9.25 -58.34 -26.75
C PHE A 915 9.77 -58.41 -28.21
N THR A 916 8.88 -58.15 -29.17
CA THR A 916 9.05 -58.44 -30.60
C THR A 916 8.81 -57.21 -31.47
N PRO A 917 9.81 -56.31 -31.66
CA PRO A 917 9.67 -55.09 -32.44
C PRO A 917 9.69 -55.34 -33.97
N ASN A 918 8.76 -56.14 -34.48
CA ASN A 918 8.67 -56.56 -35.89
C ASN A 918 7.58 -55.80 -36.69
N GLY A 919 6.78 -54.97 -36.01
CA GLY A 919 5.72 -54.15 -36.58
C GLY A 919 4.43 -54.90 -36.88
N ASP A 920 4.20 -56.06 -36.24
CA ASP A 920 2.98 -56.87 -36.43
C ASP A 920 1.80 -56.45 -35.51
N GLY A 921 2.03 -55.48 -34.62
CA GLY A 921 1.06 -54.95 -33.66
C GLY A 921 1.01 -55.71 -32.34
N ILE A 922 1.83 -56.76 -32.15
CA ILE A 922 1.84 -57.62 -30.95
C ILE A 922 3.21 -57.53 -30.28
N ASN A 923 3.25 -57.07 -29.02
CA ASN A 923 4.48 -56.95 -28.23
C ASN A 923 5.61 -56.14 -28.93
N ASP A 924 5.25 -55.19 -29.80
CA ASP A 924 6.19 -54.32 -30.53
C ASP A 924 6.97 -53.35 -29.63
N ALA A 925 6.50 -53.16 -28.40
CA ALA A 925 7.15 -52.36 -27.39
C ALA A 925 7.11 -53.07 -26.02
N VAL A 926 8.05 -52.70 -25.17
CA VAL A 926 8.14 -53.13 -23.78
C VAL A 926 7.93 -51.95 -22.84
N ASP A 927 7.14 -52.14 -21.79
CA ASP A 927 6.99 -51.15 -20.73
C ASP A 927 7.95 -51.45 -19.58
N ILE A 928 8.80 -50.47 -19.26
CA ILE A 928 9.73 -50.50 -18.12
C ILE A 928 9.04 -49.75 -16.98
N SER A 929 8.36 -50.48 -16.10
CA SER A 929 7.59 -49.94 -14.97
C SER A 929 8.36 -50.03 -13.66
N LEU A 930 8.26 -49.01 -12.82
CA LEU A 930 8.87 -48.97 -11.48
C LEU A 930 8.00 -48.19 -10.49
N GLU A 931 8.17 -48.50 -9.21
CA GLU A 931 7.58 -47.76 -8.09
C GLU A 931 8.67 -46.91 -7.43
N VAL A 932 8.44 -45.60 -7.39
CA VAL A 932 9.37 -44.60 -6.86
C VAL A 932 8.87 -44.13 -5.51
N PHE A 933 9.71 -44.22 -4.48
CA PHE A 933 9.38 -43.84 -3.11
C PHE A 933 10.25 -42.67 -2.64
N LYS A 934 9.75 -41.93 -1.64
CA LYS A 934 10.51 -40.96 -0.84
C LYS A 934 11.14 -39.78 -1.59
N LEU A 935 10.57 -39.37 -2.73
CA LEU A 935 10.89 -38.10 -3.39
C LEU A 935 10.02 -36.96 -2.84
N THR A 936 10.66 -35.92 -2.31
CA THR A 936 10.04 -34.67 -1.84
C THR A 936 9.97 -33.58 -2.92
N SER A 937 10.64 -33.77 -4.04
CA SER A 937 10.64 -32.92 -5.23
C SER A 937 10.87 -33.77 -6.48
N SER A 938 10.54 -33.24 -7.66
CA SER A 938 10.72 -33.98 -8.90
C SER A 938 12.20 -34.26 -9.18
N ARG A 939 12.55 -35.49 -9.57
CA ARG A 939 13.92 -35.94 -9.83
C ARG A 939 14.07 -36.60 -11.19
N ALA A 940 15.28 -36.52 -11.74
CA ALA A 940 15.61 -37.17 -13.00
C ALA A 940 15.70 -38.69 -12.79
N LEU A 941 14.81 -39.41 -13.45
CA LEU A 941 14.88 -40.84 -13.68
C LEU A 941 15.55 -41.08 -15.02
N GLU A 942 16.68 -41.77 -14.99
CA GLU A 942 17.43 -42.17 -16.18
C GLU A 942 17.19 -43.65 -16.45
N VAL A 943 16.66 -43.98 -17.62
CA VAL A 943 16.54 -45.36 -18.11
C VAL A 943 17.47 -45.54 -19.29
N ARG A 944 18.43 -46.46 -19.16
CA ARG A 944 19.46 -46.73 -20.17
C ARG A 944 19.44 -48.21 -20.53
N ILE A 945 19.56 -48.51 -21.82
CA ILE A 945 19.64 -49.88 -22.32
C ILE A 945 21.01 -50.11 -22.92
N TYR A 946 21.64 -51.21 -22.54
CA TYR A 946 22.99 -51.60 -22.94
C TYR A 946 22.98 -52.98 -23.59
N THR A 947 23.91 -53.20 -24.52
CA THR A 947 24.32 -54.55 -24.90
C THR A 947 25.07 -55.23 -23.74
N LEU A 948 25.25 -56.56 -23.79
CA LEU A 948 26.00 -57.30 -22.76
C LEU A 948 27.48 -56.91 -22.66
N ASP A 949 28.08 -56.34 -23.71
CA ASP A 949 29.43 -55.76 -23.71
C ASP A 949 29.49 -54.32 -23.17
N GLY A 950 28.36 -53.79 -22.66
CA GLY A 950 28.29 -52.50 -21.97
C GLY A 950 28.12 -51.28 -22.89
N ARG A 951 27.89 -51.47 -24.19
CA ARG A 951 27.62 -50.37 -25.13
C ARG A 951 26.17 -49.92 -24.98
N ARG A 952 25.95 -48.63 -24.75
CA ARG A 952 24.61 -48.04 -24.72
C ARG A 952 23.96 -48.09 -26.11
N VAL A 953 22.72 -48.58 -26.17
CA VAL A 953 21.91 -48.64 -27.39
C VAL A 953 20.74 -47.66 -27.36
N TRP A 954 20.21 -47.37 -26.19
CA TRP A 954 19.08 -46.47 -26.04
C TRP A 954 19.08 -45.80 -24.66
N GLY A 955 18.48 -44.63 -24.53
CA GLY A 955 18.10 -44.13 -23.21
C GLY A 955 17.09 -42.99 -23.20
N SER A 956 16.45 -42.83 -22.05
CA SER A 956 15.45 -41.80 -21.77
C SER A 956 15.69 -41.19 -20.40
N ASP A 957 15.50 -39.88 -20.30
CA ASP A 957 15.58 -39.13 -19.06
C ASP A 957 14.22 -38.45 -18.84
N GLN A 958 13.57 -38.71 -17.70
CA GLN A 958 12.30 -38.07 -17.37
C GLN A 958 12.27 -37.59 -15.92
N MET A 959 11.57 -36.49 -15.67
CA MET A 959 11.38 -35.96 -14.33
C MET A 959 10.21 -36.70 -13.66
N VAL A 960 10.46 -37.38 -12.54
CA VAL A 960 9.47 -38.19 -11.82
C VAL A 960 9.31 -37.68 -10.39
N LEU A 961 8.13 -37.90 -9.82
CA LEU A 961 7.84 -37.74 -8.40
C LEU A 961 7.66 -39.12 -7.77
N SER A 962 7.41 -39.18 -6.46
CA SER A 962 7.00 -40.44 -5.82
C SER A 962 5.69 -40.93 -6.42
N GLY A 963 5.59 -42.23 -6.68
CA GLY A 963 4.47 -42.84 -7.40
C GLY A 963 4.95 -43.87 -8.43
N ARG A 964 4.01 -44.36 -9.26
CA ARG A 964 4.32 -45.32 -10.33
C ARG A 964 4.81 -44.57 -11.57
N SER A 965 5.88 -45.06 -12.19
CA SER A 965 6.41 -44.52 -13.44
C SER A 965 6.62 -45.63 -14.46
N ALA A 966 6.34 -45.35 -15.74
CA ALA A 966 6.53 -46.27 -16.84
C ALA A 966 7.29 -45.58 -17.99
N VAL A 967 8.25 -46.29 -18.57
CA VAL A 967 9.01 -45.85 -19.74
C VAL A 967 8.87 -46.88 -20.85
N PRO A 968 8.16 -46.57 -21.95
CA PRO A 968 8.05 -47.49 -23.07
C PRO A 968 9.34 -47.49 -23.91
N TRP A 969 9.72 -48.67 -24.40
CA TRP A 969 10.77 -48.83 -25.41
C TRP A 969 10.31 -49.74 -26.55
N ASN A 970 10.42 -49.26 -27.77
CA ASN A 970 9.97 -49.95 -28.99
C ASN A 970 11.09 -50.73 -29.70
N GLY A 971 12.21 -51.00 -29.01
CA GLY A 971 13.34 -51.74 -29.60
C GLY A 971 14.17 -50.94 -30.60
N VAL A 972 13.95 -49.63 -30.72
CA VAL A 972 14.74 -48.76 -31.60
C VAL A 972 15.89 -48.12 -30.80
N ASN A 973 17.09 -48.09 -31.38
CA ASN A 973 18.26 -47.47 -30.78
C ASN A 973 18.28 -45.94 -30.97
N ASP A 974 19.24 -45.25 -30.34
CA ASP A 974 19.40 -43.78 -30.41
C ASP A 974 19.57 -43.22 -31.86
N ILE A 975 19.86 -44.07 -32.86
CA ILE A 975 20.02 -43.69 -34.28
C ILE A 975 18.83 -44.12 -35.17
N GLY A 976 17.70 -44.52 -34.56
CA GLY A 976 16.46 -44.82 -35.29
C GLY A 976 16.41 -46.21 -35.94
N GLN A 977 17.29 -47.14 -35.56
CA GLN A 977 17.32 -48.50 -36.09
C GLN A 977 16.82 -49.52 -35.05
N VAL A 978 16.04 -50.52 -35.48
CA VAL A 978 15.63 -51.65 -34.64
C VAL A 978 16.87 -52.44 -34.21
N VAL A 979 16.99 -52.76 -32.93
CA VAL A 979 18.12 -53.51 -32.38
C VAL A 979 18.04 -54.99 -32.78
N PRO A 980 19.18 -55.69 -33.01
CA PRO A 980 19.17 -57.11 -33.36
C PRO A 980 18.58 -57.98 -32.23
N PRO A 981 18.04 -59.18 -32.53
CA PRO A 981 17.59 -60.11 -31.50
C PRO A 981 18.73 -60.48 -30.55
N GLY A 982 18.44 -60.51 -29.25
CA GLY A 982 19.47 -60.73 -28.22
C GLY A 982 19.03 -60.29 -26.83
N LEU A 983 19.96 -60.41 -25.87
CA LEU A 983 19.78 -59.94 -24.50
C LEU A 983 20.41 -58.56 -24.33
N TYR A 984 19.69 -57.69 -23.64
CA TYR A 984 20.08 -56.33 -23.31
C TYR A 984 19.95 -56.12 -21.80
N ILE A 985 20.71 -55.18 -21.24
CA ILE A 985 20.63 -54.76 -19.84
C ILE A 985 19.91 -53.43 -19.80
N CYS A 986 18.74 -53.40 -19.16
CA CYS A 986 18.08 -52.16 -18.78
C CYS A 986 18.58 -51.74 -17.40
N GLN A 987 19.13 -50.54 -17.31
CA GLN A 987 19.57 -49.90 -16.10
C GLN A 987 18.68 -48.69 -15.83
N VAL A 988 18.17 -48.60 -14.60
CA VAL A 988 17.35 -47.49 -14.13
C VAL A 988 18.08 -46.81 -12.98
N ARG A 989 18.28 -45.50 -13.08
CA ARG A 989 18.98 -44.68 -12.07
C ARG A 989 18.11 -43.50 -11.65
N LEU A 990 17.99 -43.28 -10.34
CA LEU A 990 17.28 -42.14 -9.75
C LEU A 990 18.22 -41.38 -8.81
N ASP A 991 18.33 -40.06 -9.00
CA ASP A 991 19.20 -39.18 -8.22
C ASP A 991 18.48 -38.67 -6.95
N ALA A 992 19.11 -38.80 -5.76
CA ALA A 992 18.51 -38.47 -4.45
C ALA A 992 19.46 -37.61 -3.58
N ASP A 993 18.87 -36.78 -2.71
CA ASP A 993 19.54 -35.67 -1.98
C ASP A 993 20.17 -36.03 -0.62
N ASP A 994 20.13 -37.29 -0.17
CA ASP A 994 20.63 -37.67 1.16
C ASP A 994 21.75 -38.73 1.09
N GLU A 995 22.55 -38.86 2.15
CA GLU A 995 23.79 -39.67 2.24
C GLU A 995 23.69 -41.16 1.78
N SER A 996 22.49 -41.65 1.46
CA SER A 996 22.24 -42.88 0.71
C SER A 996 22.29 -42.63 -0.80
N GLY A 997 23.46 -42.84 -1.42
CA GLY A 997 23.72 -42.55 -2.84
C GLY A 997 22.70 -43.09 -3.87
N ALA A 998 22.75 -42.52 -5.09
CA ALA A 998 21.86 -42.81 -6.22
C ALA A 998 21.39 -44.27 -6.30
N ALA A 999 20.07 -44.47 -6.30
CA ALA A 999 19.48 -45.80 -6.41
C ALA A 999 19.58 -46.28 -7.86
N THR A 1000 20.32 -47.38 -8.08
CA THR A 1000 20.47 -48.00 -9.39
C THR A 1000 19.91 -49.42 -9.36
N ARG A 1001 19.01 -49.74 -10.29
CA ARG A 1001 18.51 -51.10 -10.52
C ARG A 1001 18.82 -51.54 -11.95
N SER A 1002 18.98 -52.84 -12.17
CA SER A 1002 19.20 -53.37 -13.51
C SER A 1002 18.47 -54.70 -13.70
N GLN A 1003 17.92 -54.90 -14.90
CA GLN A 1003 17.22 -56.12 -15.28
C GLN A 1003 17.45 -56.41 -16.77
N VAL A 1004 17.38 -57.69 -17.13
CA VAL A 1004 17.58 -58.13 -18.52
C VAL A 1004 16.31 -57.92 -19.32
N ILE A 1005 16.44 -57.35 -20.52
CA ILE A 1005 15.41 -57.30 -21.56
C ILE A 1005 15.81 -58.24 -22.69
N ALA A 1006 14.92 -59.13 -23.10
CA ALA A 1006 15.10 -60.00 -24.26
C ALA A 1006 14.35 -59.43 -25.48
N VAL A 1007 15.05 -59.29 -26.59
CA VAL A 1007 14.50 -58.92 -27.90
C VAL A 1007 14.48 -60.17 -28.78
N ALA A 1008 13.33 -60.51 -29.34
CA ALA A 1008 13.18 -61.63 -30.27
C ALA A 1008 12.26 -61.21 -31.41
N TYR A 1009 12.51 -61.59 -32.66
CA TYR A 1009 11.56 -61.41 -33.77
C TYR A 1009 11.92 -62.27 -34.97
#